data_AF-A0A517SPP6-F1
#
_entry.id   AF-A0A517SPP6-F1
#
_cell.length_a   1.000
_cell.length_b   1.000
_cell.length_c   1.000
_cell.angle_alpha   90.00
_cell.angle_beta   90.00
_cell.angle_gamma   90.00
#
_symmetry.space_group_name_H-M   'P 1'
#
loop_
_entity.id
_entity.type
_entity.pdbx_description
1 polymer ?
#
loop_
_entity_poly.entity_id
_entity_poly.type
_entity_poly.pdbx_seq_one_letter_code
_entity_poly.pdbx_strand_id
1 'polypeptide(L)'
;MAEVLISTPASVLCRVRCDEVLKAVAMRWNYVVRQRHRWLNDRSAYDRQVCRLQQDLAQLGIDQQVLQNVQGVVQVTLPWSERDRWWESRIMPWEFALAEASKTFRNGLSLLVVRHLRTGRRIPKRVPQQCAWLASVPQSLSAQVDLAAEQALLADSFDPQQITRIGQTTQPTDQQIKQGLKSASPDVIHVSAVDNRSARSVLGMSSHDVRDGFNLCDAAGQPEECRAERIADLLTQGSPKPIFVGFNSFDSGVRLAPMTLKRGVAAAVGMQHTYSSSIAELFFLHFYRAAVESQWNLLIAFTSAMETLSSDRLRLRGSGMNLWSAESLIGGKRFDDYQLWQQRRTQVPKSPTKTGQRRSGLSQLRRADPELDRAADLIQVTVRPKAQLNFSALHNGESLFESLAVRFVADRASEIGAVEDLQVSVKLIVGMQAYPFHTRFALDRKTYRYDLSCGLRKRACNGGPEGGCIGQRAVHLPLPASLFHGISERTQASLFVDLTWHDQVAFRHAYPVWISPADHWSLEDQQISLLPSFVQPRDPKINQIVEVAHKYLRSLADRVSVGFDGYQSYQSSAQEADRWEGVDCQVRAIWSALLLEYQLGYINPPPSYEAFRQRLRTPSQTIGGGFGTCVDLALLLVAAMEWIEIHPVLFLLNGHVFAGYWKDVRAHQDFMDVMTDAVPSPDDTDAMRDDPMHWVSGRKTYSEIRAWVQQGCLVPIETVALTEQKGFGEAVAEGQLHFQPRHSHSFRAMIDLVSAREGDPLLNNAVRPLPFPTQTIAQAPSGYPVDL
;
A
#
# COMPACT_ATOMS: atom_id res chain seq x y z
N MET A 1 1.90 -33.99 -18.32
CA MET A 1 2.13 -32.55 -18.03
C MET A 1 1.96 -32.33 -16.54
N ALA A 2 2.58 -31.30 -15.96
CA ALA A 2 2.33 -30.99 -14.55
C ALA A 2 0.93 -30.38 -14.40
N GLU A 3 0.26 -30.69 -13.28
CA GLU A 3 -1.09 -30.23 -12.99
C GLU A 3 -1.17 -29.65 -11.57
N VAL A 4 -1.92 -28.57 -11.44
CA VAL A 4 -2.43 -28.04 -10.18
C VAL A 4 -3.76 -28.75 -9.87
N LEU A 5 -3.94 -29.21 -8.63
CA LEU A 5 -5.24 -29.75 -8.20
C LEU A 5 -5.94 -28.79 -7.25
N ILE A 6 -7.21 -28.55 -7.49
CA ILE A 6 -8.10 -27.86 -6.56
C ILE A 6 -8.94 -28.93 -5.88
N SER A 7 -8.90 -29.00 -4.56
CA SER A 7 -9.52 -30.10 -3.81
C SER A 7 -10.19 -29.63 -2.53
N THR A 8 -11.28 -30.28 -2.19
CA THR A 8 -11.90 -30.27 -0.86
C THR A 8 -11.52 -31.57 -0.15
N PRO A 9 -11.79 -31.70 1.16
CA PRO A 9 -11.63 -32.98 1.86
C PRO A 9 -12.40 -34.14 1.22
N ALA A 10 -13.51 -33.85 0.54
CA ALA A 10 -14.38 -34.86 -0.07
C ALA A 10 -13.88 -35.34 -1.43
N SER A 11 -13.32 -34.45 -2.27
CA SER A 11 -12.94 -34.77 -3.64
C SER A 11 -12.02 -33.74 -4.30
N VAL A 12 -11.42 -34.15 -5.41
CA VAL A 12 -10.75 -33.23 -6.34
C VAL A 12 -11.82 -32.55 -7.18
N LEU A 13 -11.91 -31.22 -7.08
CA LEU A 13 -12.89 -30.42 -7.82
C LEU A 13 -12.46 -30.16 -9.26
N CYS A 14 -11.17 -29.88 -9.48
CA CYS A 14 -10.64 -29.51 -10.79
C CYS A 14 -9.14 -29.85 -10.91
N ARG A 15 -8.70 -30.11 -12.14
CA ARG A 15 -7.30 -30.31 -12.54
C ARG A 15 -6.93 -29.24 -13.57
N VAL A 16 -6.03 -28.34 -13.19
CA VAL A 16 -5.56 -27.26 -14.06
C VAL A 16 -4.20 -27.62 -14.62
N ARG A 17 -4.04 -27.59 -15.94
CA ARG A 17 -2.77 -27.86 -16.60
C ARG A 17 -1.82 -26.68 -16.43
N CYS A 18 -0.53 -26.95 -16.23
CA CYS A 18 0.51 -25.93 -16.25
C CYS A 18 0.96 -25.70 -17.70
N ASP A 19 0.24 -24.83 -18.41
CA ASP A 19 0.45 -24.47 -19.81
C ASP A 19 0.41 -22.93 -20.03
N GLU A 20 0.46 -22.49 -21.29
CA GLU A 20 0.46 -21.06 -21.63
C GLU A 20 -0.85 -20.35 -21.24
N VAL A 21 -1.97 -21.08 -21.10
CA VAL A 21 -3.24 -20.48 -20.64
C VAL A 21 -3.13 -20.13 -19.16
N LEU A 22 -2.66 -21.07 -18.32
CA LEU A 22 -2.41 -20.78 -16.90
C LEU A 22 -1.40 -19.66 -16.74
N LYS A 23 -0.35 -19.61 -17.58
CA LYS A 23 0.64 -18.54 -17.56
C LYS A 23 0.04 -17.17 -17.87
N ALA A 24 -0.77 -17.06 -18.91
CA ALA A 24 -1.45 -15.81 -19.25
C ALA A 24 -2.41 -15.34 -18.14
N VAL A 25 -3.25 -16.26 -17.64
CA VAL A 25 -4.21 -15.97 -16.55
C VAL A 25 -3.47 -15.59 -15.26
N ALA A 26 -2.41 -16.30 -14.89
CA ALA A 26 -1.64 -16.01 -13.69
C ALA A 26 -0.96 -14.64 -13.76
N MET A 27 -0.36 -14.29 -14.91
CA MET A 27 0.25 -12.97 -15.14
C MET A 27 -0.78 -11.85 -15.03
N ARG A 28 -1.92 -12.00 -15.71
CA ARG A 28 -3.01 -11.02 -15.66
C ARG A 28 -3.54 -10.82 -14.26
N TRP A 29 -3.92 -11.90 -13.57
CA TRP A 29 -4.52 -11.77 -12.24
C TRP A 29 -3.53 -11.36 -11.17
N ASN A 30 -2.26 -11.74 -11.28
CA ASN A 30 -1.23 -11.19 -10.39
C ASN A 30 -1.08 -9.67 -10.59
N TYR A 31 -1.17 -9.17 -11.83
CA TYR A 31 -1.17 -7.73 -12.11
C TYR A 31 -2.44 -7.02 -11.61
N VAL A 32 -3.62 -7.52 -11.97
CA VAL A 32 -4.93 -6.92 -11.58
C VAL A 32 -5.08 -6.84 -10.06
N VAL A 33 -4.68 -7.89 -9.32
CA VAL A 33 -4.75 -7.90 -7.84
C VAL A 33 -3.76 -6.90 -7.23
N ARG A 34 -2.57 -6.73 -7.81
CA ARG A 34 -1.60 -5.69 -7.36
C ARG A 34 -2.12 -4.26 -7.61
N GLN A 35 -3.08 -4.11 -8.54
CA GLN A 35 -3.78 -2.85 -8.85
C GLN A 35 -5.17 -2.73 -8.22
N ARG A 36 -5.54 -3.61 -7.28
CA ARG A 36 -6.86 -3.61 -6.61
C ARG A 36 -7.27 -2.29 -5.98
N HIS A 37 -6.29 -1.49 -5.58
CA HIS A 37 -6.54 -0.18 -5.01
C HIS A 37 -7.27 0.78 -5.99
N ARG A 38 -7.24 0.52 -7.30
CA ARG A 38 -7.95 1.30 -8.34
C ARG A 38 -9.42 0.91 -8.54
N TRP A 39 -9.76 -0.36 -8.35
CA TRP A 39 -11.08 -0.88 -8.77
C TRP A 39 -11.88 -1.56 -7.63
N LEU A 40 -11.24 -1.95 -6.53
CA LEU A 40 -11.90 -2.77 -5.48
C LEU A 40 -13.00 -2.03 -4.71
N ASN A 41 -12.89 -0.69 -4.62
CA ASN A 41 -13.83 0.16 -3.89
C ASN A 41 -14.97 0.69 -4.76
N ASP A 42 -14.84 0.63 -6.09
CA ASP A 42 -15.95 0.87 -7.01
C ASP A 42 -16.72 -0.44 -7.22
N ARG A 43 -18.01 -0.42 -6.86
CA ARG A 43 -18.86 -1.60 -6.96
C ARG A 43 -19.01 -2.10 -8.40
N SER A 44 -19.14 -1.20 -9.36
CA SER A 44 -19.33 -1.52 -10.77
C SER A 44 -18.04 -2.07 -11.37
N ALA A 45 -16.90 -1.47 -11.06
CA ALA A 45 -15.59 -1.95 -11.48
C ALA A 45 -15.29 -3.34 -10.89
N TYR A 46 -15.58 -3.52 -9.60
CA TYR A 46 -15.48 -4.82 -8.93
C TYR A 46 -16.33 -5.90 -9.61
N ASP A 47 -17.59 -5.61 -9.92
CA ASP A 47 -18.48 -6.59 -10.56
C ASP A 47 -18.00 -6.96 -11.99
N ARG A 48 -17.48 -5.98 -12.76
CA ARG A 48 -16.83 -6.23 -14.07
C ARG A 48 -15.60 -7.13 -13.93
N GLN A 49 -14.73 -6.86 -12.95
CA GLN A 49 -13.55 -7.67 -12.70
C GLN A 49 -13.89 -9.10 -12.27
N VAL A 50 -14.89 -9.30 -11.41
CA VAL A 50 -15.35 -10.65 -11.04
C VAL A 50 -15.90 -11.41 -12.24
N CYS A 51 -16.64 -10.74 -13.14
CA CYS A 51 -17.10 -11.36 -14.39
C CYS A 51 -15.93 -11.80 -15.28
N ARG A 52 -14.93 -10.93 -15.49
CA ARG A 52 -13.71 -11.26 -16.24
C ARG A 52 -12.93 -12.42 -15.58
N LEU A 53 -12.85 -12.43 -14.26
CA LEU A 53 -12.20 -13.51 -13.49
C LEU A 53 -12.86 -14.85 -13.74
N GLN A 54 -14.19 -14.91 -13.71
CA GLN A 54 -14.94 -16.14 -13.95
C GLN A 54 -14.72 -16.66 -15.38
N GLN A 55 -14.65 -15.76 -16.38
CA GLN A 55 -14.36 -16.11 -17.77
C GLN A 55 -12.94 -16.69 -17.93
N ASP A 56 -11.95 -16.08 -17.28
CA ASP A 56 -10.56 -16.57 -17.30
C ASP A 56 -10.41 -17.90 -16.56
N LEU A 57 -11.08 -18.07 -15.43
CA LEU A 57 -11.08 -19.33 -14.67
C LEU A 57 -11.77 -20.47 -15.46
N ALA A 58 -12.82 -20.17 -16.23
CA ALA A 58 -13.47 -21.15 -17.09
C ALA A 58 -12.51 -21.70 -18.17
N GLN A 59 -11.61 -20.87 -18.70
CA GLN A 59 -10.56 -21.32 -19.65
C GLN A 59 -9.57 -22.31 -19.01
N LEU A 60 -9.44 -22.28 -17.67
CA LEU A 60 -8.64 -23.23 -16.89
C LEU A 60 -9.42 -24.49 -16.48
N GLY A 61 -10.70 -24.61 -16.88
CA GLY A 61 -11.59 -25.69 -16.46
C GLY A 61 -12.22 -25.49 -15.08
N ILE A 62 -12.16 -24.27 -14.53
CA ILE A 62 -12.83 -23.89 -13.27
C ILE A 62 -14.10 -23.12 -13.64
N ASP A 63 -15.12 -23.87 -14.06
CA ASP A 63 -16.41 -23.32 -14.47
C ASP A 63 -17.36 -23.10 -13.27
N GLN A 64 -18.59 -22.70 -13.57
CA GLN A 64 -19.62 -22.48 -12.56
C GLN A 64 -19.90 -23.72 -11.70
N GLN A 65 -19.84 -24.93 -12.27
CA GLN A 65 -20.08 -26.18 -11.53
C GLN A 65 -18.96 -26.42 -10.52
N VAL A 66 -17.72 -26.16 -10.90
CA VAL A 66 -16.58 -26.21 -9.98
C VAL A 66 -16.75 -25.15 -8.88
N LEU A 67 -17.05 -23.90 -9.25
CA LEU A 67 -17.16 -22.76 -8.31
C LEU A 67 -18.27 -22.94 -7.27
N GLN A 68 -19.38 -23.59 -7.61
CA GLN A 68 -20.46 -23.93 -6.65
C GLN A 68 -19.99 -24.85 -5.52
N ASN A 69 -18.93 -25.62 -5.75
CA ASN A 69 -18.37 -26.55 -4.77
C ASN A 69 -17.16 -25.96 -4.01
N VAL A 70 -16.76 -24.72 -4.31
CA VAL A 70 -15.65 -24.02 -3.64
C VAL A 70 -16.15 -23.37 -2.34
N GLN A 71 -16.03 -24.09 -1.23
CA GLN A 71 -16.44 -23.65 0.11
C GLN A 71 -15.67 -24.39 1.21
N GLY A 72 -15.68 -23.87 2.44
CA GLY A 72 -14.97 -24.47 3.56
C GLY A 72 -13.45 -24.34 3.41
N VAL A 73 -12.71 -25.44 3.56
CA VAL A 73 -11.26 -25.45 3.30
C VAL A 73 -10.99 -26.04 1.92
N VAL A 74 -10.41 -25.24 1.03
CA VAL A 74 -9.98 -25.65 -0.30
C VAL A 74 -8.47 -25.68 -0.35
N GLN A 75 -7.90 -26.82 -0.74
CA GLN A 75 -6.48 -26.99 -0.94
C GLN A 75 -6.14 -26.87 -2.42
N VAL A 76 -5.20 -26.00 -2.74
CA VAL A 76 -4.55 -25.92 -4.06
C VAL A 76 -3.23 -26.67 -3.98
N THR A 77 -3.12 -27.78 -4.69
CA THR A 77 -1.93 -28.64 -4.70
C THR A 77 -1.08 -28.33 -5.92
N LEU A 78 0.16 -27.89 -5.71
CA LEU A 78 1.04 -27.38 -6.74
C LEU A 78 2.20 -28.34 -7.06
N PRO A 79 2.61 -28.46 -8.33
CA PRO A 79 3.83 -29.18 -8.70
C PRO A 79 5.09 -28.41 -8.28
N TRP A 80 6.21 -29.12 -8.17
CA TRP A 80 7.52 -28.53 -7.90
C TRP A 80 8.55 -28.95 -8.95
N SER A 81 9.39 -28.01 -9.39
CA SER A 81 10.52 -28.25 -10.28
C SER A 81 11.79 -27.56 -9.76
N GLU A 82 12.92 -28.27 -9.79
CA GLU A 82 14.25 -27.71 -9.48
C GLU A 82 14.71 -26.65 -10.50
N ARG A 83 14.23 -26.71 -11.75
CA ARG A 83 14.53 -25.73 -12.81
C ARG A 83 13.53 -24.55 -12.85
N ASP A 84 12.86 -24.28 -11.74
CA ASP A 84 11.84 -23.23 -11.58
C ASP A 84 10.65 -23.29 -12.58
N ARG A 85 10.47 -24.42 -13.29
CA ARG A 85 9.28 -24.65 -14.12
C ARG A 85 7.99 -24.53 -13.30
N TRP A 86 6.90 -24.22 -14.00
CA TRP A 86 5.56 -24.11 -13.44
C TRP A 86 5.41 -22.98 -12.40
N TRP A 87 6.18 -21.91 -12.57
CA TRP A 87 6.13 -20.72 -11.70
C TRP A 87 4.77 -20.03 -11.76
N GLU A 88 4.06 -20.14 -12.88
CA GLU A 88 2.70 -19.63 -13.08
C GLU A 88 1.73 -20.19 -12.04
N SER A 89 1.92 -21.45 -11.63
CA SER A 89 1.11 -22.04 -10.56
C SER A 89 1.35 -21.37 -9.21
N ARG A 90 2.56 -20.87 -8.95
CA ARG A 90 2.96 -20.25 -7.68
C ARG A 90 2.59 -18.77 -7.62
N ILE A 91 2.65 -18.04 -8.74
CA ILE A 91 2.26 -16.61 -8.79
C ILE A 91 0.75 -16.41 -8.92
N MET A 92 -0.01 -17.39 -9.39
CA MET A 92 -1.46 -17.29 -9.49
C MET A 92 -2.04 -16.97 -8.10
N PRO A 93 -2.82 -15.89 -7.93
CA PRO A 93 -3.39 -15.50 -6.64
C PRO A 93 -4.63 -16.35 -6.31
N TRP A 94 -4.44 -17.66 -6.12
CA TRP A 94 -5.51 -18.63 -5.91
C TRP A 94 -6.47 -18.26 -4.79
N GLU A 95 -5.96 -17.70 -3.71
CA GLU A 95 -6.74 -17.26 -2.55
C GLU A 95 -7.76 -16.20 -2.95
N PHE A 96 -7.33 -15.18 -3.69
CA PHE A 96 -8.22 -14.15 -4.22
C PHE A 96 -9.15 -14.71 -5.29
N ALA A 97 -8.58 -15.42 -6.28
CA ALA A 97 -9.30 -15.89 -7.46
C ALA A 97 -10.47 -16.81 -7.08
N LEU A 98 -10.23 -17.81 -6.24
CA LEU A 98 -11.28 -18.71 -5.78
C LEU A 98 -12.25 -18.03 -4.82
N ALA A 99 -11.76 -17.14 -3.95
CA ALA A 99 -12.62 -16.46 -2.98
C ALA A 99 -13.63 -15.53 -3.64
N GLU A 100 -13.21 -14.72 -4.61
CA GLU A 100 -14.09 -13.74 -5.26
C GLU A 100 -14.95 -14.39 -6.34
N ALA A 101 -14.39 -15.29 -7.17
CA ALA A 101 -15.16 -15.94 -8.23
C ALA A 101 -16.29 -16.85 -7.70
N SER A 102 -16.10 -17.48 -6.53
CA SER A 102 -17.11 -18.35 -5.93
C SER A 102 -18.08 -17.64 -4.98
N LYS A 103 -17.85 -16.35 -4.69
CA LYS A 103 -18.52 -15.62 -3.61
C LYS A 103 -20.05 -15.64 -3.69
N THR A 104 -20.61 -15.49 -4.88
CA THR A 104 -22.06 -15.49 -5.13
C THR A 104 -22.68 -16.88 -4.99
N PHE A 105 -21.90 -17.97 -5.12
CA PHE A 105 -22.38 -19.34 -4.99
C PHE A 105 -22.36 -19.87 -3.56
N ARG A 106 -21.53 -19.28 -2.67
CA ARG A 106 -21.33 -19.78 -1.30
C ARG A 106 -22.49 -19.48 -0.34
N ASN A 107 -23.44 -18.60 -0.67
CA ASN A 107 -24.55 -18.21 0.22
C ASN A 107 -24.11 -17.85 1.66
N GLY A 108 -22.98 -17.13 1.79
CA GLY A 108 -22.42 -16.72 3.08
C GLY A 108 -21.52 -17.75 3.79
N LEU A 109 -21.32 -18.94 3.20
CA LEU A 109 -20.36 -19.91 3.70
C LEU A 109 -18.92 -19.38 3.59
N SER A 110 -18.11 -19.68 4.61
CA SER A 110 -16.71 -19.27 4.67
C SER A 110 -15.87 -20.04 3.64
N LEU A 111 -14.77 -19.43 3.22
CA LEU A 111 -13.75 -20.07 2.40
C LEU A 111 -12.38 -19.76 2.98
N LEU A 112 -11.58 -20.81 3.18
CA LEU A 112 -10.16 -20.75 3.42
C LEU A 112 -9.46 -21.51 2.28
N VAL A 113 -8.58 -20.81 1.56
CA VAL A 113 -7.73 -21.42 0.53
C VAL A 113 -6.33 -21.61 1.11
N VAL A 114 -5.80 -22.83 1.01
CA VAL A 114 -4.45 -23.19 1.47
C VAL A 114 -3.64 -23.81 0.33
N ARG A 115 -2.31 -23.66 0.38
CA ARG A 115 -1.40 -24.20 -0.64
C ARG A 115 -0.68 -25.43 -0.13
N HIS A 116 -0.69 -26.48 -0.94
CA HIS A 116 0.05 -27.71 -0.70
C HIS A 116 1.11 -27.91 -1.79
N LEU A 117 2.38 -27.96 -1.41
CA LEU A 117 3.47 -28.21 -2.34
C LEU A 117 3.79 -29.71 -2.41
N ARG A 118 3.74 -30.30 -3.60
CA ARG A 118 4.15 -31.69 -3.81
C ARG A 118 5.67 -31.85 -3.70
N THR A 119 6.15 -32.05 -2.49
CA THR A 119 7.59 -32.27 -2.23
C THR A 119 8.01 -33.73 -2.41
N GLY A 120 7.07 -34.67 -2.25
CA GLY A 120 7.32 -36.11 -2.19
C GLY A 120 8.00 -36.57 -0.89
N ARG A 121 8.08 -35.69 0.11
CA ARG A 121 8.77 -35.96 1.38
C ARG A 121 7.77 -36.26 2.48
N ARG A 122 8.16 -37.16 3.39
CA ARG A 122 7.43 -37.41 4.64
C ARG A 122 7.95 -36.47 5.70
N ILE A 123 7.05 -35.86 6.47
CA ILE A 123 7.41 -34.85 7.45
C ILE A 123 7.31 -35.44 8.86
N PRO A 124 8.32 -35.23 9.73
CA PRO A 124 8.24 -35.69 11.11
C PRO A 124 7.06 -35.04 11.84
N LYS A 125 6.22 -35.87 12.47
CA LYS A 125 5.15 -35.40 13.34
C LYS A 125 5.70 -35.07 14.72
N ARG A 126 6.10 -33.81 14.92
CA ARG A 126 6.44 -33.22 16.24
C ARG A 126 5.59 -31.99 16.53
N VAL A 127 5.37 -31.71 17.81
CA VAL A 127 4.78 -30.45 18.27
C VAL A 127 5.93 -29.47 18.51
N PRO A 128 5.94 -28.31 17.83
CA PRO A 128 6.99 -27.32 18.04
C PRO A 128 7.08 -26.86 19.49
N GLN A 129 8.29 -26.84 20.04
CA GLN A 129 8.58 -26.34 21.39
C GLN A 129 9.57 -25.19 21.40
N GLN A 130 10.51 -25.16 20.46
CA GLN A 130 11.52 -24.09 20.40
C GLN A 130 11.31 -23.18 19.18
N CYS A 131 11.33 -21.88 19.44
CA CYS A 131 11.25 -20.85 18.42
C CYS A 131 12.58 -20.12 18.29
N ALA A 132 13.05 -19.97 17.06
CA ALA A 132 14.17 -19.12 16.72
C ALA A 132 13.69 -17.81 16.12
N TRP A 133 14.23 -16.68 16.60
CA TRP A 133 14.06 -15.39 15.95
C TRP A 133 15.28 -15.05 15.11
N LEU A 134 15.09 -14.90 13.81
CA LEU A 134 16.11 -14.41 12.87
C LEU A 134 15.74 -12.99 12.45
N ALA A 135 16.43 -12.00 13.02
CA ALA A 135 16.38 -10.63 12.56
C ALA A 135 17.58 -10.36 11.64
N SER A 136 17.32 -9.93 10.40
CA SER A 136 18.36 -9.48 9.48
C SER A 136 17.98 -8.15 8.87
N VAL A 137 18.49 -7.08 9.50
CA VAL A 137 18.21 -5.70 9.09
C VAL A 137 19.53 -4.93 9.15
N PRO A 138 20.25 -4.83 8.01
CA PRO A 138 21.43 -3.99 7.88
C PRO A 138 21.17 -2.55 8.37
N GLN A 139 22.20 -1.88 8.90
CA GLN A 139 22.03 -0.56 9.53
C GLN A 139 21.37 0.47 8.59
N SER A 140 21.77 0.50 7.32
CA SER A 140 21.20 1.38 6.30
C SER A 140 19.73 1.09 5.97
N LEU A 141 19.22 -0.08 6.37
CA LEU A 141 17.83 -0.51 6.16
C LEU A 141 17.01 -0.53 7.47
N SER A 142 17.62 -0.16 8.61
CA SER A 142 17.01 -0.24 9.95
C SER A 142 15.73 0.57 10.12
N ALA A 143 15.49 1.59 9.29
CA ALA A 143 14.26 2.36 9.31
C ALA A 143 13.04 1.59 8.78
N GLN A 144 13.23 0.50 8.04
CA GLN A 144 12.15 -0.23 7.36
C GLN A 144 11.42 -1.25 8.26
N VAL A 145 12.04 -1.66 9.38
CA VAL A 145 11.52 -2.74 10.24
C VAL A 145 11.60 -2.32 11.70
N ASP A 146 10.47 -2.37 12.42
CA ASP A 146 10.41 -2.14 13.86
C ASP A 146 10.74 -3.44 14.61
N LEU A 147 12.04 -3.72 14.79
CA LEU A 147 12.49 -4.94 15.47
C LEU A 147 12.07 -5.04 16.94
N ALA A 148 11.77 -3.92 17.59
CA ALA A 148 11.26 -3.92 18.96
C ALA A 148 9.82 -4.48 18.99
N ALA A 149 9.01 -4.14 17.99
CA ALA A 149 7.67 -4.71 17.82
C ALA A 149 7.70 -6.23 17.62
N GLU A 150 8.59 -6.70 16.74
CA GLU A 150 8.76 -8.12 16.45
C GLU A 150 9.22 -8.90 17.68
N GLN A 151 10.15 -8.33 18.46
CA GLN A 151 10.61 -8.95 19.70
C GLN A 151 9.48 -9.07 20.72
N ALA A 152 8.70 -8.00 20.92
CA ALA A 152 7.56 -7.99 21.84
C ALA A 152 6.49 -9.01 21.41
N LEU A 153 6.18 -9.07 20.12
CA LEU A 153 5.26 -10.05 19.54
C LEU A 153 5.63 -11.49 19.89
N LEU A 154 6.91 -11.84 19.74
CA LEU A 154 7.40 -13.19 20.03
C LEU A 154 7.38 -13.50 21.53
N ALA A 155 7.83 -12.56 22.36
CA ALA A 155 7.76 -12.69 23.82
C ALA A 155 6.32 -12.88 24.32
N ASP A 156 5.36 -12.25 23.65
CA ASP A 156 3.94 -12.37 23.97
C ASP A 156 3.26 -13.61 23.38
N SER A 157 3.96 -14.37 22.54
CA SER A 157 3.47 -15.56 21.84
C SER A 157 4.07 -16.86 22.39
N PHE A 158 5.32 -16.83 22.86
CA PHE A 158 6.08 -17.98 23.36
C PHE A 158 6.54 -17.76 24.81
N ASP A 159 6.89 -18.83 25.52
CA ASP A 159 7.64 -18.68 26.76
C ASP A 159 9.04 -18.11 26.44
N PRO A 160 9.55 -17.09 27.15
CA PRO A 160 10.89 -16.56 26.93
C PRO A 160 12.00 -17.62 26.89
N GLN A 161 11.89 -18.70 27.67
CA GLN A 161 12.87 -19.80 27.67
C GLN A 161 12.84 -20.65 26.39
N GLN A 162 11.74 -20.59 25.64
CA GLN A 162 11.56 -21.29 24.37
C GLN A 162 12.06 -20.48 23.16
N ILE A 163 12.42 -19.20 23.36
CA ILE A 163 12.85 -18.31 22.29
C ILE A 163 14.38 -18.23 22.26
N THR A 164 14.98 -18.65 21.14
CA THR A 164 16.41 -18.49 20.87
C THR A 164 16.62 -17.43 19.80
N ARG A 165 17.40 -16.39 20.09
CA ARG A 165 17.81 -15.41 19.08
C ARG A 165 18.95 -15.97 18.23
N ILE A 166 18.82 -15.88 16.91
CA ILE A 166 19.87 -16.31 15.98
C ILE A 166 20.80 -15.14 15.70
N GLY A 167 22.08 -15.31 16.03
CA GLY A 167 23.08 -14.26 15.98
C GLY A 167 23.09 -13.40 17.25
N GLN A 168 24.24 -12.78 17.54
CA GLN A 168 24.40 -11.88 18.69
C GLN A 168 23.82 -10.48 18.41
N THR A 169 23.58 -10.15 17.13
CA THR A 169 23.12 -8.83 16.66
C THR A 169 21.91 -8.98 15.73
N THR A 170 21.31 -7.86 15.31
CA THR A 170 20.29 -7.82 14.24
C THR A 170 20.90 -7.84 12.83
N GLN A 171 22.23 -8.01 12.75
CA GLN A 171 23.04 -7.95 11.53
C GLN A 171 23.90 -9.22 11.41
N PRO A 172 23.32 -10.44 11.50
CA PRO A 172 24.11 -11.64 11.50
C PRO A 172 24.64 -11.95 10.09
N THR A 173 25.89 -12.41 10.01
CA THR A 173 26.48 -12.94 8.77
C THR A 173 25.97 -14.36 8.49
N ASP A 174 26.11 -14.83 7.25
CA ASP A 174 25.78 -16.22 6.87
C ASP A 174 26.35 -17.27 7.82
N GLN A 175 27.61 -17.10 8.23
CA GLN A 175 28.27 -18.05 9.12
C GLN A 175 27.62 -18.04 10.50
N GLN A 176 27.27 -16.87 11.02
CA GLN A 176 26.59 -16.74 12.31
C GLN A 176 25.18 -17.31 12.26
N ILE A 177 24.43 -17.08 11.17
CA ILE A 177 23.10 -17.66 10.97
C ILE A 177 23.21 -19.19 10.91
N LYS A 178 24.14 -19.70 10.09
CA LYS A 178 24.36 -21.14 9.93
C LYS A 178 24.76 -21.82 11.24
N GLN A 179 25.68 -21.22 11.99
CA GLN A 179 26.11 -21.76 13.28
C GLN A 179 24.96 -21.68 14.30
N GLY A 180 24.27 -20.55 14.39
CA GLY A 180 23.15 -20.36 15.30
C GLY A 180 22.02 -21.36 15.05
N LEU A 181 21.62 -21.57 13.79
CA LEU A 181 20.58 -22.53 13.44
C LEU A 181 21.00 -23.99 13.63
N LYS A 182 22.27 -24.32 13.42
CA LYS A 182 22.79 -25.66 13.73
C LYS A 182 22.78 -25.94 15.24
N SER A 183 23.25 -24.98 16.03
CA SER A 183 23.31 -25.11 17.49
C SER A 183 21.92 -25.13 18.13
N ALA A 184 21.01 -24.26 17.68
CA ALA A 184 19.66 -24.18 18.22
C ALA A 184 18.74 -25.28 17.69
N SER A 185 18.92 -25.72 16.43
CA SER A 185 18.04 -26.67 15.73
C SER A 185 16.54 -26.48 16.02
N PRO A 186 16.01 -25.27 15.77
CA PRO A 186 14.69 -24.86 16.24
C PRO A 186 13.55 -25.57 15.49
N ASP A 187 12.39 -25.68 16.14
CA ASP A 187 11.17 -26.17 15.50
C ASP A 187 10.46 -25.10 14.68
N VAL A 188 10.57 -23.84 15.10
CA VAL A 188 9.93 -22.68 14.49
C VAL A 188 11.00 -21.66 14.17
N ILE A 189 10.97 -21.06 12.99
CA ILE A 189 11.76 -19.86 12.70
C ILE A 189 10.81 -18.71 12.37
N HIS A 190 10.91 -17.62 13.12
CA HIS A 190 10.31 -16.34 12.75
C HIS A 190 11.38 -15.46 12.12
N VAL A 191 11.13 -15.01 10.89
CA VAL A 191 12.07 -14.18 10.11
C VAL A 191 11.54 -12.75 10.04
N SER A 192 12.33 -11.80 10.53
CA SER A 192 12.10 -10.36 10.37
C SER A 192 13.24 -9.80 9.51
N ALA A 193 12.97 -9.53 8.23
CA ALA A 193 14.01 -9.12 7.28
C ALA A 193 13.47 -8.22 6.15
N VAL A 194 14.34 -7.38 5.60
CA VAL A 194 14.04 -6.50 4.46
C VAL A 194 14.27 -7.26 3.16
N ASP A 195 13.21 -7.45 2.37
CA ASP A 195 13.30 -8.14 1.09
C ASP A 195 14.20 -7.39 0.09
N ASN A 196 14.68 -8.10 -0.93
CA ASN A 196 15.63 -7.56 -1.90
C ASN A 196 15.11 -6.33 -2.65
N ARG A 197 13.81 -6.27 -2.95
CA ARG A 197 13.21 -5.14 -3.67
C ARG A 197 13.13 -3.92 -2.75
N SER A 198 12.74 -4.13 -1.49
CA SER A 198 12.75 -3.09 -0.47
C SER A 198 14.13 -2.50 -0.25
N ALA A 199 15.13 -3.34 -0.11
CA ALA A 199 16.50 -2.91 0.11
C ALA A 199 16.99 -2.02 -1.06
N ARG A 200 16.84 -2.47 -2.30
CA ARG A 200 17.25 -1.69 -3.48
C ARG A 200 16.53 -0.34 -3.57
N SER A 201 15.23 -0.31 -3.29
CA SER A 201 14.45 0.94 -3.28
C SER A 201 15.00 1.94 -2.27
N VAL A 202 15.34 1.49 -1.06
CA VAL A 202 15.89 2.35 0.01
C VAL A 202 17.31 2.80 -0.32
N LEU A 203 18.10 1.93 -0.95
CA LEU A 203 19.50 2.20 -1.33
C LEU A 203 19.62 2.99 -2.65
N GLY A 204 18.50 3.36 -3.28
CA GLY A 204 18.50 4.08 -4.57
C GLY A 204 19.06 3.25 -5.74
N MET A 205 19.02 1.93 -5.65
CA MET A 205 19.54 0.99 -6.65
C MET A 205 18.48 0.61 -7.68
N SER A 206 18.93 0.22 -8.88
CA SER A 206 18.03 -0.25 -9.94
C SER A 206 17.25 -1.51 -9.52
N SER A 207 15.94 -1.54 -9.77
CA SER A 207 15.11 -2.74 -9.58
C SER A 207 15.23 -3.77 -10.70
N HIS A 208 16.08 -3.54 -11.71
CA HIS A 208 16.29 -4.47 -12.81
C HIS A 208 16.89 -5.81 -12.31
N ASP A 209 16.35 -6.94 -12.77
CA ASP A 209 16.75 -8.31 -12.39
C ASP A 209 16.72 -8.64 -10.89
N VAL A 210 15.99 -7.88 -10.07
CA VAL A 210 15.86 -8.19 -8.65
C VAL A 210 15.06 -9.48 -8.47
N ARG A 211 15.59 -10.44 -7.71
CA ARG A 211 14.95 -11.73 -7.44
C ARG A 211 14.50 -11.81 -5.97
N ASP A 212 13.45 -12.60 -5.75
CA ASP A 212 12.91 -12.87 -4.41
C ASP A 212 14.00 -13.34 -3.43
N GLY A 213 13.89 -12.91 -2.18
CA GLY A 213 14.86 -13.12 -1.12
C GLY A 213 14.91 -11.91 -0.20
N PHE A 214 15.87 -11.88 0.71
CA PHE A 214 16.05 -10.74 1.62
C PHE A 214 17.52 -10.44 1.85
N ASN A 215 17.79 -9.20 2.27
CA ASN A 215 19.14 -8.74 2.51
C ASN A 215 19.68 -9.32 3.82
N LEU A 216 20.89 -9.87 3.73
CA LEU A 216 21.72 -10.24 4.87
C LEU A 216 22.78 -9.16 5.11
N CYS A 217 23.62 -9.36 6.12
CA CYS A 217 24.80 -8.53 6.35
C CYS A 217 26.05 -9.26 5.88
N ASP A 218 26.87 -8.58 5.09
CA ASP A 218 28.22 -9.07 4.78
C ASP A 218 29.16 -8.95 6.00
N ALA A 219 30.43 -9.35 5.84
CA ALA A 219 31.43 -9.26 6.91
C ALA A 219 31.73 -7.81 7.37
N ALA A 220 31.38 -6.80 6.56
CA ALA A 220 31.54 -5.38 6.86
C ALA A 220 30.24 -4.74 7.40
N GLY A 221 29.17 -5.53 7.62
CA GLY A 221 27.87 -5.05 8.08
C GLY A 221 27.05 -4.33 7.01
N GLN A 222 27.46 -4.39 5.74
CA GLN A 222 26.72 -3.81 4.62
C GLN A 222 25.61 -4.74 4.14
N PRO A 223 24.53 -4.20 3.53
CA PRO A 223 23.49 -5.01 2.93
C PRO A 223 24.04 -5.91 1.81
N GLU A 224 23.83 -7.22 1.93
CA GLU A 224 24.10 -8.21 0.91
C GLU A 224 22.79 -8.80 0.38
N GLU A 225 22.50 -8.59 -0.90
CA GLU A 225 21.33 -9.19 -1.55
C GLU A 225 21.46 -10.71 -1.63
N CYS A 226 20.59 -11.43 -0.91
CA CYS A 226 20.56 -12.88 -0.92
C CYS A 226 19.28 -13.41 -1.57
N ARG A 227 19.42 -14.29 -2.57
CA ARG A 227 18.30 -14.90 -3.28
C ARG A 227 17.63 -16.00 -2.46
N ALA A 228 16.39 -16.31 -2.81
CA ALA A 228 15.56 -17.32 -2.15
C ALA A 228 16.25 -18.69 -2.00
N GLU A 229 17.10 -19.11 -2.95
CA GLU A 229 17.91 -20.33 -2.89
C GLU A 229 18.83 -20.32 -1.67
N ARG A 230 19.66 -19.29 -1.56
CA ARG A 230 20.65 -19.17 -0.49
C ARG A 230 19.95 -19.06 0.87
N ILE A 231 18.88 -18.28 0.95
CA ILE A 231 18.10 -18.14 2.18
C ILE A 231 17.46 -19.47 2.61
N ALA A 232 16.80 -20.19 1.69
CA ALA A 232 16.18 -21.46 2.03
C ALA A 232 17.20 -22.50 2.52
N ASP A 233 18.43 -22.42 2.00
CA ASP A 233 19.53 -23.30 2.39
C ASP A 233 20.01 -22.98 3.79
N LEU A 234 20.14 -21.70 4.13
CA LEU A 234 20.50 -21.23 5.46
C LEU A 234 19.45 -21.62 6.50
N LEU A 235 18.16 -21.39 6.21
CA LEU A 235 17.05 -21.67 7.15
C LEU A 235 16.86 -23.17 7.43
N THR A 236 17.48 -24.06 6.65
CA THR A 236 17.34 -25.51 6.78
C THR A 236 18.62 -26.23 7.22
N GLN A 237 19.58 -25.50 7.80
CA GLN A 237 20.84 -26.05 8.30
C GLN A 237 20.72 -26.85 9.61
N GLY A 238 19.66 -26.61 10.40
CA GLY A 238 19.41 -27.32 11.66
C GLY A 238 19.04 -28.79 11.45
N SER A 239 19.37 -29.63 12.44
CA SER A 239 18.99 -31.05 12.47
C SER A 239 18.43 -31.41 13.86
N PRO A 240 17.12 -31.65 13.98
CA PRO A 240 16.17 -31.83 12.89
C PRO A 240 15.77 -30.50 12.23
N LYS A 241 15.26 -30.56 10.98
CA LYS A 241 14.84 -29.36 10.24
C LYS A 241 13.62 -28.70 10.89
N PRO A 242 13.41 -27.38 10.70
CA PRO A 242 12.25 -26.67 11.25
C PRO A 242 10.93 -27.26 10.74
N ILE A 243 9.91 -27.23 11.59
CA ILE A 243 8.54 -27.60 11.23
C ILE A 243 7.86 -26.38 10.58
N PHE A 244 8.06 -25.19 11.14
CA PHE A 244 7.38 -23.99 10.65
C PHE A 244 8.36 -22.84 10.40
N VAL A 245 8.13 -22.09 9.31
CA VAL A 245 8.80 -20.80 9.08
C VAL A 245 7.76 -19.71 8.81
N GLY A 246 7.77 -18.66 9.63
CA GLY A 246 6.98 -17.45 9.41
C GLY A 246 7.84 -16.35 8.81
N PHE A 247 7.50 -15.90 7.60
CA PHE A 247 8.20 -14.81 6.94
C PHE A 247 7.47 -13.49 7.14
N ASN A 248 7.99 -12.63 8.04
CA ASN A 248 7.62 -11.22 8.08
C ASN A 248 8.55 -10.43 7.15
N SER A 249 8.37 -10.68 5.85
CA SER A 249 9.12 -10.07 4.76
C SER A 249 8.28 -10.14 3.49
N PHE A 250 8.27 -9.08 2.68
CA PHE A 250 7.50 -9.04 1.44
C PHE A 250 8.06 -10.00 0.38
N ASP A 251 7.23 -10.33 -0.61
CA ASP A 251 7.57 -11.25 -1.71
C ASP A 251 8.16 -12.61 -1.28
N SER A 252 7.85 -13.05 -0.06
CA SER A 252 8.29 -14.33 0.51
C SER A 252 7.36 -15.50 0.15
N GLY A 253 6.12 -15.22 -0.25
CA GLY A 253 5.06 -16.21 -0.43
C GLY A 253 5.12 -17.02 -1.73
N VAL A 254 5.78 -16.51 -2.78
CA VAL A 254 5.75 -17.14 -4.12
C VAL A 254 6.87 -18.15 -4.31
N ARG A 255 8.12 -17.74 -4.04
CA ARG A 255 9.32 -18.56 -4.30
C ARG A 255 9.98 -19.02 -3.00
N LEU A 256 10.25 -18.09 -2.08
CA LEU A 256 11.00 -18.37 -0.85
C LEU A 256 10.30 -19.39 0.07
N ALA A 257 9.03 -19.20 0.39
CA ALA A 257 8.26 -20.13 1.22
C ALA A 257 8.21 -21.56 0.66
N PRO A 258 7.79 -21.82 -0.60
CA PRO A 258 7.80 -23.18 -1.13
C PRO A 258 9.21 -23.79 -1.24
N MET A 259 10.26 -22.97 -1.42
CA MET A 259 11.64 -23.47 -1.41
C MET A 259 12.07 -24.02 -0.05
N THR A 260 11.69 -23.38 1.07
CA THR A 260 12.01 -23.94 2.39
C THR A 260 11.30 -25.28 2.62
N LEU A 261 10.05 -25.41 2.16
CA LEU A 261 9.32 -26.67 2.16
C LEU A 261 10.08 -27.75 1.38
N LYS A 262 10.52 -27.43 0.17
CA LYS A 262 11.33 -28.34 -0.63
C LYS A 262 12.63 -28.71 0.07
N ARG A 263 13.25 -27.79 0.81
CA ARG A 263 14.47 -28.06 1.60
C ARG A 263 14.19 -28.81 2.90
N GLY A 264 12.93 -28.98 3.32
CA GLY A 264 12.50 -29.93 4.36
C GLY A 264 11.71 -29.33 5.51
N VAL A 265 11.27 -28.08 5.38
CA VAL A 265 10.32 -27.45 6.31
C VAL A 265 8.91 -28.04 6.11
N ALA A 266 8.14 -28.19 7.19
CA ALA A 266 6.78 -28.75 7.10
C ALA A 266 5.76 -27.79 6.50
N ALA A 267 5.80 -26.54 6.96
CA ALA A 267 4.88 -25.50 6.56
C ALA A 267 5.51 -24.12 6.69
N ALA A 268 4.99 -23.18 5.93
CA ALA A 268 5.44 -21.79 5.99
C ALA A 268 4.26 -20.85 5.76
N VAL A 269 4.35 -19.66 6.36
CA VAL A 269 3.51 -18.52 5.97
C VAL A 269 4.41 -17.48 5.34
N GLY A 270 4.04 -17.03 4.14
CA GLY A 270 4.73 -15.95 3.43
C GLY A 270 3.75 -14.97 2.80
N MET A 271 4.28 -13.86 2.30
CA MET A 271 3.53 -12.76 1.68
C MET A 271 3.83 -12.68 0.19
N GLN A 272 2.80 -12.69 -0.64
CA GLN A 272 2.86 -12.57 -2.10
C GLN A 272 2.80 -11.11 -2.59
N HIS A 273 2.23 -10.19 -1.81
CA HIS A 273 2.11 -8.76 -2.14
C HIS A 273 2.51 -7.90 -0.93
N THR A 274 2.48 -6.57 -1.07
CA THR A 274 2.83 -5.66 0.01
C THR A 274 1.70 -5.45 1.02
N TYR A 275 2.06 -5.37 2.30
CA TYR A 275 1.16 -5.05 3.42
C TYR A 275 1.76 -3.94 4.29
N SER A 276 0.93 -3.30 5.12
CA SER A 276 1.44 -2.50 6.23
C SER A 276 2.17 -3.42 7.22
N SER A 277 3.34 -3.01 7.71
CA SER A 277 4.06 -3.72 8.80
C SER A 277 3.14 -4.04 9.97
N SER A 278 2.26 -3.10 10.34
CA SER A 278 1.30 -3.28 11.43
C SER A 278 0.33 -4.45 11.22
N ILE A 279 -0.08 -4.72 9.97
CA ILE A 279 -0.99 -5.83 9.66
C ILE A 279 -0.25 -7.17 9.79
N ALA A 280 1.01 -7.23 9.33
CA ALA A 280 1.84 -8.41 9.47
C ALA A 280 2.15 -8.75 10.93
N GLU A 281 2.47 -7.74 11.74
CA GLU A 281 2.67 -7.87 13.19
C GLU A 281 1.41 -8.46 13.85
N LEU A 282 0.23 -7.85 13.64
CA LEU A 282 -1.02 -8.34 14.21
C LEU A 282 -1.34 -9.76 13.73
N PHE A 283 -1.12 -10.06 12.45
CA PHE A 283 -1.29 -11.40 11.90
C PHE A 283 -0.46 -12.43 12.68
N PHE A 284 0.86 -12.22 12.78
CA PHE A 284 1.76 -13.20 13.40
C PHE A 284 1.51 -13.33 14.90
N LEU A 285 1.17 -12.25 15.59
CA LEU A 285 0.76 -12.29 17.00
C LEU A 285 -0.44 -13.23 17.21
N HIS A 286 -1.51 -13.02 16.46
CA HIS A 286 -2.72 -13.84 16.58
C HIS A 286 -2.49 -15.27 16.07
N PHE A 287 -1.68 -15.43 15.03
CA PHE A 287 -1.30 -16.73 14.49
C PHE A 287 -0.55 -17.57 15.52
N TYR A 288 0.52 -17.06 16.13
CA TYR A 288 1.33 -17.84 17.07
C TYR A 288 0.56 -18.16 18.36
N ARG A 289 -0.23 -17.22 18.90
CA ARG A 289 -1.09 -17.49 20.06
C ARG A 289 -2.06 -18.64 19.77
N ALA A 290 -2.80 -18.55 18.67
CA ALA A 290 -3.73 -19.61 18.26
C ALA A 290 -3.02 -20.92 17.91
N ALA A 291 -1.80 -20.87 17.36
CA ALA A 291 -1.00 -22.06 17.10
C ALA A 291 -0.62 -22.77 18.41
N VAL A 292 -0.10 -22.05 19.40
CA VAL A 292 0.27 -22.64 20.70
C VAL A 292 -0.96 -23.22 21.41
N GLU A 293 -2.06 -22.48 21.48
CA GLU A 293 -3.31 -22.93 22.12
C GLU A 293 -3.92 -24.17 21.44
N SER A 294 -3.81 -24.26 20.12
CA SER A 294 -4.36 -25.36 19.32
C SER A 294 -3.39 -26.54 19.12
N GLN A 295 -2.28 -26.60 19.86
CA GLN A 295 -1.24 -27.63 19.70
C GLN A 295 -0.70 -27.69 18.25
N TRP A 296 -0.46 -26.51 17.67
CA TRP A 296 0.05 -26.27 16.33
C TRP A 296 -0.84 -26.82 15.21
N ASN A 297 -2.15 -26.66 15.36
CA ASN A 297 -3.08 -26.83 14.26
C ASN A 297 -3.07 -25.58 13.36
N LEU A 298 -2.34 -25.68 12.25
CA LEU A 298 -2.12 -24.55 11.34
C LEU A 298 -3.41 -23.99 10.72
N LEU A 299 -4.44 -24.82 10.51
CA LEU A 299 -5.73 -24.34 10.01
C LEU A 299 -6.45 -23.47 11.04
N ILE A 300 -6.45 -23.90 12.31
CA ILE A 300 -7.03 -23.10 13.42
C ILE A 300 -6.26 -21.79 13.58
N ALA A 301 -4.92 -21.86 13.60
CA ALA A 301 -4.05 -20.71 13.78
C ALA A 301 -4.24 -19.67 12.67
N PHE A 302 -4.17 -20.11 11.42
CA PHE A 302 -4.30 -19.24 10.26
C PHE A 302 -5.71 -18.65 10.15
N THR A 303 -6.76 -19.45 10.36
CA THR A 303 -8.15 -18.96 10.33
C THR A 303 -8.37 -17.91 11.41
N SER A 304 -7.90 -18.15 12.64
CA SER A 304 -8.06 -17.22 13.76
C SER A 304 -7.35 -15.89 13.50
N ALA A 305 -6.13 -15.92 12.96
CA ALA A 305 -5.39 -14.73 12.59
C ALA A 305 -6.11 -13.92 11.50
N MET A 306 -6.53 -14.59 10.42
CA MET A 306 -7.27 -13.97 9.31
C MET A 306 -8.61 -13.36 9.75
N GLU A 307 -9.36 -14.04 10.62
CA GLU A 307 -10.63 -13.53 11.16
C GLU A 307 -10.44 -12.30 12.03
N THR A 308 -9.36 -12.23 12.80
CA THR A 308 -9.09 -11.08 13.68
C THR A 308 -8.76 -9.82 12.86
N LEU A 309 -8.13 -10.01 11.70
CA LEU A 309 -7.86 -8.93 10.75
C LEU A 309 -9.11 -8.56 9.92
N SER A 310 -10.19 -9.35 9.97
CA SER A 310 -11.39 -9.15 9.14
C SER A 310 -12.25 -7.94 9.52
N SER A 311 -11.82 -7.07 10.42
CA SER A 311 -12.34 -5.69 10.57
C SER A 311 -11.77 -4.74 9.51
N ASP A 312 -10.63 -5.07 8.89
CA ASP A 312 -9.96 -4.34 7.79
C ASP A 312 -10.26 -4.97 6.41
N ARG A 313 -11.50 -5.48 6.22
CA ARG A 313 -11.89 -6.38 5.10
C ARG A 313 -11.48 -5.92 3.70
N LEU A 314 -11.50 -4.62 3.43
CA LEU A 314 -11.24 -4.11 2.08
C LEU A 314 -9.76 -4.23 1.70
N ARG A 315 -8.84 -4.04 2.65
CA ARG A 315 -7.38 -4.19 2.40
C ARG A 315 -6.93 -5.65 2.36
N LEU A 316 -7.72 -6.55 2.96
CA LEU A 316 -7.42 -7.97 3.08
C LEU A 316 -8.19 -8.86 2.09
N ARG A 317 -9.07 -8.30 1.24
CA ARG A 317 -9.63 -9.06 0.12
C ARG A 317 -8.51 -9.41 -0.84
N GLY A 318 -8.16 -10.70 -0.88
CA GLY A 318 -6.95 -11.18 -1.54
C GLY A 318 -5.68 -10.91 -0.74
N SER A 319 -5.72 -11.13 0.58
CA SER A 319 -4.72 -10.77 1.60
C SER A 319 -3.28 -11.23 1.36
N GLY A 320 -2.95 -11.85 0.21
CA GLY A 320 -1.61 -12.21 -0.25
C GLY A 320 -0.77 -12.96 0.78
N MET A 321 -1.36 -13.40 1.88
CA MET A 321 -0.75 -14.20 2.92
C MET A 321 -1.09 -15.63 2.59
N ASN A 322 -0.07 -16.44 2.34
CA ASN A 322 -0.25 -17.79 1.85
C ASN A 322 0.22 -18.78 2.92
N LEU A 323 -0.67 -19.67 3.35
CA LEU A 323 -0.30 -20.84 4.13
C LEU A 323 0.16 -21.95 3.18
N TRP A 324 1.45 -22.23 3.21
CA TRP A 324 2.07 -23.35 2.49
C TRP A 324 2.26 -24.53 3.42
N SER A 325 1.95 -25.74 2.93
CA SER A 325 2.32 -26.99 3.59
C SER A 325 2.91 -27.99 2.60
N ALA A 326 3.87 -28.79 3.06
CA ALA A 326 4.43 -29.89 2.29
C ALA A 326 3.67 -31.23 2.49
N GLU A 327 2.70 -31.25 3.41
CA GLU A 327 1.68 -32.30 3.55
C GLU A 327 0.29 -31.73 3.28
N SER A 328 -0.68 -32.60 3.00
CA SER A 328 -2.07 -32.15 2.83
C SER A 328 -2.69 -31.73 4.16
N LEU A 329 -3.39 -30.59 4.17
CA LEU A 329 -4.07 -30.05 5.37
C LEU A 329 -5.57 -30.41 5.42
N ILE A 330 -6.14 -30.91 4.33
CA ILE A 330 -7.57 -31.22 4.20
C ILE A 330 -7.93 -32.68 4.53
N GLY A 331 -7.17 -33.31 5.43
CA GLY A 331 -7.43 -34.70 5.84
C GLY A 331 -6.68 -35.11 7.11
N GLY A 332 -7.17 -36.21 7.71
CA GLY A 332 -6.62 -36.78 8.95
C GLY A 332 -6.95 -35.97 10.21
N LYS A 333 -6.45 -36.44 11.35
CA LYS A 333 -6.83 -35.95 12.69
C LYS A 333 -6.80 -34.41 12.85
N ARG A 334 -5.78 -33.73 12.32
CA ARG A 334 -5.67 -32.25 12.44
C ARG A 334 -6.82 -31.53 11.72
N PHE A 335 -7.29 -32.06 10.60
CA PHE A 335 -8.45 -31.51 9.90
C PHE A 335 -9.73 -31.77 10.68
N ASP A 336 -9.90 -32.97 11.23
CA ASP A 336 -11.06 -33.32 12.07
C ASP A 336 -11.13 -32.40 13.31
N ASP A 337 -10.00 -32.18 13.98
CA ASP A 337 -9.87 -31.25 15.11
C ASP A 337 -10.26 -29.81 14.71
N TYR A 338 -9.91 -29.38 13.49
CA TYR A 338 -10.29 -28.07 12.95
C TYR A 338 -11.80 -27.96 12.69
N GLN A 339 -12.42 -28.99 12.12
CA GLN A 339 -13.87 -29.00 11.89
C GLN A 339 -14.64 -28.94 13.22
N LEU A 340 -14.20 -29.71 14.22
CA LEU A 340 -14.77 -29.66 15.57
C LEU A 340 -14.61 -28.26 16.20
N TRP A 341 -13.44 -27.63 16.02
CA TRP A 341 -13.19 -26.26 16.47
C TRP A 341 -14.13 -25.25 15.81
N GLN A 342 -14.36 -25.35 14.49
CA GLN A 342 -15.30 -24.48 13.78
C GLN A 342 -16.75 -24.67 14.25
N GLN A 343 -17.20 -25.92 14.39
CA GLN A 343 -18.57 -26.23 14.84
C GLN A 343 -18.85 -25.67 16.25
N ARG A 344 -17.88 -25.80 17.17
CA ARG A 344 -18.02 -25.25 18.52
C ARG A 344 -18.16 -23.73 18.52
N ARG A 345 -17.51 -23.02 17.58
CA ARG A 345 -17.61 -21.55 17.46
C ARG A 345 -18.94 -21.10 16.87
N THR A 346 -19.52 -21.84 15.94
CA THR A 346 -20.80 -21.49 15.32
C THR A 346 -22.02 -21.82 16.19
N GLN A 347 -21.86 -22.73 17.17
CA GLN A 347 -22.93 -23.15 18.08
C GLN A 347 -23.05 -22.32 19.38
N VAL A 348 -22.16 -21.36 19.64
CA VAL A 348 -22.31 -20.47 20.82
C VAL A 348 -23.51 -19.55 20.58
N PRO A 349 -24.58 -19.58 21.41
CA PRO A 349 -25.73 -18.71 21.23
C PRO A 349 -25.34 -17.24 21.41
N LYS A 350 -25.79 -16.37 20.50
CA LYS A 350 -25.77 -14.92 20.68
C LYS A 350 -26.83 -14.50 21.71
N SER A 351 -26.61 -14.77 23.00
CA SER A 351 -27.34 -14.13 24.11
C SER A 351 -26.57 -14.23 25.42
N PRO A 352 -26.54 -13.17 26.25
CA PRO A 352 -25.85 -13.18 27.53
C PRO A 352 -26.76 -13.77 28.61
N THR A 353 -26.79 -15.09 28.74
CA THR A 353 -27.46 -15.73 29.89
C THR A 353 -26.44 -16.16 30.93
N LYS A 354 -26.52 -15.49 32.09
CA LYS A 354 -25.92 -15.88 33.36
C LYS A 354 -26.29 -17.34 33.66
N THR A 355 -25.31 -18.23 33.78
CA THR A 355 -25.14 -19.20 34.88
C THR A 355 -24.00 -20.20 34.60
N GLY A 356 -23.01 -20.24 35.50
CA GLY A 356 -22.56 -21.49 36.11
C GLY A 356 -21.65 -22.46 35.34
N GLN A 357 -20.34 -22.20 35.40
CA GLN A 357 -19.25 -23.15 35.67
C GLN A 357 -19.05 -24.41 34.79
N ARG A 358 -17.95 -24.37 34.00
CA ARG A 358 -16.79 -25.24 34.23
C ARG A 358 -15.51 -24.58 33.67
N ARG A 359 -14.51 -24.45 34.56
CA ARG A 359 -13.28 -23.66 34.43
C ARG A 359 -12.23 -24.36 33.54
N SER A 360 -11.61 -23.57 32.66
CA SER A 360 -10.23 -23.75 32.22
C SER A 360 -9.52 -22.39 32.17
N GLY A 361 -8.56 -22.18 33.07
CA GLY A 361 -7.30 -21.47 32.80
C GLY A 361 -7.22 -19.94 32.68
N LEU A 362 -8.32 -19.18 32.64
CA LEU A 362 -8.27 -17.71 32.71
C LEU A 362 -9.19 -17.25 33.85
N SER A 363 -8.59 -16.90 34.98
CA SER A 363 -9.24 -16.04 35.98
C SER A 363 -9.75 -14.78 35.29
N GLN A 364 -10.85 -14.20 35.77
CA GLN A 364 -11.43 -12.98 35.22
C GLN A 364 -10.34 -11.90 35.23
N LEU A 365 -9.81 -11.56 34.06
CA LEU A 365 -8.80 -10.51 33.93
C LEU A 365 -9.38 -9.22 34.51
N ARG A 366 -8.72 -8.65 35.51
CA ARG A 366 -9.07 -7.36 36.09
C ARG A 366 -8.59 -6.21 35.21
N ARG A 367 -9.17 -5.03 35.42
CA ARG A 367 -8.63 -3.78 34.86
C ARG A 367 -7.40 -3.35 35.66
N ALA A 368 -6.49 -2.64 35.00
CA ALA A 368 -5.36 -2.01 35.66
C ALA A 368 -5.87 -0.95 36.64
N ASP A 369 -5.28 -0.92 37.83
CA ASP A 369 -5.58 0.02 38.89
C ASP A 369 -4.42 1.02 39.01
N PRO A 370 -4.63 2.32 38.80
CA PRO A 370 -3.56 3.32 38.81
C PRO A 370 -2.86 3.49 40.16
N GLU A 371 -3.47 3.01 41.26
CA GLU A 371 -2.85 3.03 42.59
C GLU A 371 -1.94 1.81 42.84
N LEU A 372 -2.19 0.69 42.14
CA LEU A 372 -1.51 -0.59 42.37
C LEU A 372 -0.55 -0.97 41.24
N ASP A 373 -0.85 -0.56 40.02
CA ASP A 373 -0.12 -0.94 38.82
C ASP A 373 0.67 0.24 38.25
N ARG A 374 1.82 -0.05 37.64
CA ARG A 374 2.69 0.97 37.05
C ARG A 374 2.49 1.04 35.54
N ALA A 375 2.32 2.23 35.00
CA ALA A 375 2.18 2.44 33.56
C ALA A 375 3.36 1.84 32.76
N ALA A 376 4.59 1.97 33.28
CA ALA A 376 5.81 1.46 32.66
C ALA A 376 5.85 -0.07 32.51
N ASP A 377 5.10 -0.80 33.35
CA ASP A 377 5.05 -2.27 33.32
C ASP A 377 3.91 -2.78 32.41
N LEU A 378 3.00 -1.90 32.01
CA LEU A 378 1.80 -2.25 31.23
C LEU A 378 1.84 -1.69 29.81
N ILE A 379 2.65 -0.66 29.56
CA ILE A 379 2.58 0.16 28.35
C ILE A 379 3.96 0.37 27.76
N GLN A 380 4.08 0.06 26.47
CA GLN A 380 5.24 0.43 25.66
C GLN A 380 4.82 1.47 24.62
N VAL A 381 5.61 2.53 24.48
CA VAL A 381 5.35 3.62 23.54
C VAL A 381 6.47 3.71 22.52
N THR A 382 6.09 3.73 21.24
CA THR A 382 7.00 4.01 20.13
C THR A 382 6.59 5.33 19.49
N VAL A 383 7.49 6.32 19.51
CA VAL A 383 7.24 7.65 18.92
C VAL A 383 8.38 8.01 17.98
N ARG A 384 8.03 8.27 16.73
CA ARG A 384 8.94 8.74 15.69
C ARG A 384 8.24 9.82 14.85
N PRO A 385 8.42 11.10 15.18
CA PRO A 385 7.92 12.19 14.35
C PRO A 385 8.61 12.23 13.00
N LYS A 386 7.93 12.73 11.97
CA LYS A 386 8.60 13.11 10.73
C LYS A 386 9.60 14.21 11.04
N ALA A 387 10.85 14.02 10.61
CA ALA A 387 11.90 15.03 10.80
C ALA A 387 11.56 16.38 10.15
N GLN A 388 10.74 16.34 9.09
CA GLN A 388 10.28 17.51 8.36
C GLN A 388 8.78 17.43 8.07
N LEU A 389 8.09 18.52 8.38
CA LEU A 389 6.68 18.74 8.16
C LEU A 389 6.49 19.48 6.84
N ASN A 390 5.71 18.90 5.93
CA ASN A 390 5.41 19.46 4.62
C ASN A 390 3.95 19.91 4.57
N PHE A 391 3.69 21.11 4.02
CA PHE A 391 2.34 21.65 3.99
C PHE A 391 1.39 20.82 3.12
N SER A 392 1.82 20.39 1.93
CA SER A 392 0.99 19.55 1.04
C SER A 392 0.58 18.24 1.72
N ALA A 393 1.48 17.65 2.50
CA ALA A 393 1.18 16.44 3.27
C ALA A 393 0.14 16.73 4.37
N LEU A 394 0.37 17.74 5.20
CA LEU A 394 -0.50 18.05 6.35
C LEU A 394 -1.87 18.58 5.91
N HIS A 395 -1.92 19.48 4.93
CA HIS A 395 -3.15 20.00 4.34
C HIS A 395 -4.04 18.87 3.81
N ASN A 396 -3.43 17.85 3.22
CA ASN A 396 -4.12 16.69 2.69
C ASN A 396 -4.28 15.56 3.70
N GLY A 397 -4.10 15.82 5.00
CA GLY A 397 -4.45 14.87 6.06
C GLY A 397 -3.42 13.77 6.33
N GLU A 398 -2.16 13.95 5.96
CA GLU A 398 -1.09 13.07 6.43
C GLU A 398 -0.74 13.29 7.91
N SER A 399 -0.14 12.26 8.51
CA SER A 399 0.34 12.30 9.90
C SER A 399 1.63 13.11 10.04
N LEU A 400 1.79 13.71 11.21
CA LEU A 400 3.03 14.33 11.72
C LEU A 400 4.06 13.28 12.14
N PHE A 401 3.64 12.02 12.29
CA PHE A 401 4.45 10.91 12.78
C PHE A 401 4.67 9.87 11.68
N GLU A 402 5.90 9.36 11.60
CA GLU A 402 6.21 8.10 10.93
C GLU A 402 5.65 6.93 11.72
N SER A 403 5.77 6.99 13.06
CA SER A 403 5.11 6.06 13.98
C SER A 403 4.75 6.74 15.30
N LEU A 404 3.57 6.41 15.82
CA LEU A 404 3.11 6.77 17.15
C LEU A 404 2.19 5.65 17.61
N ALA A 405 2.78 4.63 18.23
CA ALA A 405 2.08 3.42 18.65
C ALA A 405 2.20 3.21 20.15
N VAL A 406 1.10 2.79 20.76
CA VAL A 406 1.00 2.44 22.18
C VAL A 406 0.60 0.97 22.26
N ARG A 407 1.43 0.14 22.92
CA ARG A 407 1.25 -1.31 23.02
C ARG A 407 0.99 -1.73 24.47
N PHE A 408 0.14 -2.74 24.64
CA PHE A 408 -0.15 -3.36 25.92
C PHE A 408 0.82 -4.51 26.15
N VAL A 409 1.69 -4.38 27.14
CA VAL A 409 2.82 -5.30 27.39
C VAL A 409 2.76 -5.96 28.76
N ALA A 410 1.57 -6.09 29.34
CA ALA A 410 1.41 -6.74 30.63
C ALA A 410 1.83 -8.21 30.57
N ASP A 411 2.61 -8.66 31.56
CA ASP A 411 3.08 -10.03 31.69
C ASP A 411 1.90 -11.03 31.54
N ARG A 412 2.14 -12.15 30.86
CA ARG A 412 1.17 -13.25 30.78
C ARG A 412 0.73 -13.74 32.16
N ALA A 413 1.62 -13.69 33.16
CA ALA A 413 1.30 -14.03 34.54
C ALA A 413 0.42 -12.97 35.25
N SER A 414 0.35 -11.74 34.71
CA SER A 414 -0.51 -10.70 35.27
C SER A 414 -1.99 -11.02 35.01
N GLU A 415 -2.84 -10.82 36.02
CA GLU A 415 -4.30 -10.91 35.87
C GLU A 415 -4.89 -9.65 35.20
N ILE A 416 -4.08 -8.80 34.55
CA ILE A 416 -4.50 -7.51 33.99
C ILE A 416 -4.88 -7.69 32.51
N GLY A 417 -6.11 -7.29 32.18
CA GLY A 417 -6.69 -7.43 30.84
C GLY A 417 -6.80 -6.13 30.05
N ALA A 418 -6.79 -4.97 30.72
CA ALA A 418 -6.99 -3.67 30.09
C ALA A 418 -6.45 -2.50 30.95
N VAL A 419 -6.05 -1.42 30.27
CA VAL A 419 -5.77 -0.08 30.82
C VAL A 419 -6.77 0.90 30.22
N GLU A 420 -7.52 1.60 31.06
CA GLU A 420 -8.49 2.62 30.64
C GLU A 420 -7.94 4.04 30.88
N ASP A 421 -8.55 5.05 30.26
CA ASP A 421 -8.23 6.46 30.45
C ASP A 421 -6.78 6.88 30.15
N LEU A 422 -6.13 6.23 29.18
CA LEU A 422 -4.85 6.69 28.65
C LEU A 422 -5.04 8.00 27.90
N GLN A 423 -4.22 9.01 28.23
CA GLN A 423 -4.30 10.34 27.64
C GLN A 423 -3.05 10.62 26.82
N VAL A 424 -3.25 11.04 25.56
CA VAL A 424 -2.17 11.55 24.70
C VAL A 424 -2.37 13.04 24.48
N SER A 425 -1.32 13.81 24.76
CA SER A 425 -1.18 15.20 24.36
C SER A 425 -0.06 15.34 23.34
N VAL A 426 -0.35 15.98 22.21
CA VAL A 426 0.64 16.37 21.22
C VAL A 426 0.56 17.88 21.03
N LYS A 427 1.70 18.56 21.06
CA LYS A 427 1.75 20.02 20.90
C LYS A 427 2.90 20.42 19.98
N LEU A 428 2.58 21.07 18.86
CA LEU A 428 3.58 21.69 18.00
C LEU A 428 3.74 23.16 18.38
N ILE A 429 4.96 23.58 18.67
CA ILE A 429 5.31 24.98 18.96
C ILE A 429 6.13 25.53 17.79
N VAL A 430 5.63 26.61 17.18
CA VAL A 430 6.27 27.32 16.07
C VAL A 430 6.37 28.80 16.43
N GLY A 431 7.60 29.28 16.66
CA GLY A 431 7.81 30.61 17.21
C GLY A 431 7.07 30.79 18.54
N MET A 432 6.15 31.76 18.61
CA MET A 432 5.34 32.03 19.80
C MET A 432 3.97 31.32 19.79
N GLN A 433 3.64 30.57 18.73
CA GLN A 433 2.34 29.92 18.58
C GLN A 433 2.43 28.44 18.98
N ALA A 434 1.37 27.95 19.63
CA ALA A 434 1.26 26.55 20.02
C ALA A 434 -0.02 25.94 19.44
N TYR A 435 0.11 24.76 18.85
CA TYR A 435 -0.98 23.99 18.24
C TYR A 435 -1.12 22.67 19.00
N PRO A 436 -2.10 22.56 19.92
CA PRO A 436 -2.29 21.37 20.72
C PRO A 436 -3.31 20.38 20.12
N PHE A 437 -3.13 19.11 20.44
CA PHE A 437 -4.07 18.01 20.24
C PHE A 437 -4.11 17.16 21.50
N HIS A 438 -5.31 16.72 21.90
CA HIS A 438 -5.51 15.86 23.06
C HIS A 438 -6.54 14.78 22.74
N THR A 439 -6.26 13.55 23.14
CA THR A 439 -7.21 12.45 23.05
C THR A 439 -7.08 11.49 24.23
N ARG A 440 -8.14 10.71 24.46
CA ARG A 440 -8.15 9.62 25.43
C ARG A 440 -8.59 8.32 24.76
N PHE A 441 -8.03 7.20 25.20
CA PHE A 441 -8.42 5.87 24.73
C PHE A 441 -8.15 4.80 25.79
N ALA A 442 -8.67 3.60 25.55
CA ALA A 442 -8.38 2.41 26.34
C ALA A 442 -7.56 1.42 25.52
N LEU A 443 -6.78 0.58 26.19
CA LEU A 443 -5.94 -0.44 25.60
C LEU A 443 -6.18 -1.76 26.31
N ASP A 444 -6.50 -2.82 25.57
CA ASP A 444 -6.79 -4.14 26.14
C ASP A 444 -6.08 -5.27 25.40
N ARG A 445 -6.15 -6.49 25.93
CA ARG A 445 -5.51 -7.67 25.30
C ARG A 445 -6.08 -8.03 23.91
N LYS A 446 -7.24 -7.49 23.51
CA LYS A 446 -7.84 -7.72 22.18
C LYS A 446 -7.31 -6.71 21.16
N THR A 447 -7.26 -5.45 21.55
CA THR A 447 -6.79 -4.32 20.75
C THR A 447 -5.27 -4.38 20.62
N TYR A 448 -4.58 -4.70 21.72
CA TYR A 448 -3.13 -4.91 21.90
C TYR A 448 -2.22 -3.72 21.53
N ARG A 449 -2.48 -3.08 20.39
CA ARG A 449 -1.75 -1.95 19.83
C ARG A 449 -2.75 -0.89 19.41
N TYR A 450 -2.49 0.35 19.80
CA TYR A 450 -3.20 1.53 19.33
C TYR A 450 -2.23 2.40 18.51
N ASP A 451 -2.59 2.70 17.26
CA ASP A 451 -1.74 3.48 16.35
C ASP A 451 -2.34 4.87 16.08
N LEU A 452 -1.71 5.89 16.65
CA LEU A 452 -2.10 7.30 16.55
C LEU A 452 -1.42 8.03 15.38
N SER A 453 -0.54 7.33 14.64
CA SER A 453 0.14 7.86 13.45
C SER A 453 -0.64 7.64 12.15
N CYS A 454 -1.84 7.06 12.22
CA CYS A 454 -2.74 7.04 11.09
C CYS A 454 -3.13 8.49 10.74
N GLY A 455 -2.69 9.03 9.61
CA GLY A 455 -3.17 10.34 9.16
C GLY A 455 -4.70 10.31 8.94
N LEU A 456 -5.34 11.46 8.78
CA LEU A 456 -6.75 11.53 8.35
C LEU A 456 -6.99 10.73 7.06
N ARG A 457 -5.98 10.63 6.18
CA ARG A 457 -5.96 9.79 4.96
C ARG A 457 -5.99 8.28 5.18
N LYS A 458 -5.67 7.78 6.38
CA LYS A 458 -5.61 6.35 6.70
C LYS A 458 -6.82 5.88 7.53
N ARG A 459 -7.87 6.70 7.65
CA ARG A 459 -9.03 6.44 8.55
C ARG A 459 -9.85 5.18 8.27
N ALA A 460 -9.60 4.42 7.19
CA ALA A 460 -10.19 3.09 7.03
C ALA A 460 -9.45 1.97 7.78
N CYS A 461 -8.49 2.29 8.66
CA CYS A 461 -8.10 1.35 9.70
C CYS A 461 -9.24 1.32 10.73
N ASN A 462 -9.86 0.15 10.88
CA ASN A 462 -10.89 -0.22 11.86
C ASN A 462 -12.35 0.09 11.50
N GLY A 463 -13.04 -0.96 11.06
CA GLY A 463 -14.36 -1.34 11.58
C GLY A 463 -15.56 -0.53 11.09
N GLY A 464 -16.43 -1.19 10.32
CA GLY A 464 -17.83 -0.77 10.17
C GLY A 464 -18.61 -0.78 11.50
N PRO A 465 -19.87 -0.32 11.50
CA PRO A 465 -20.63 0.07 12.69
C PRO A 465 -20.94 -1.04 13.71
N GLU A 466 -20.58 -2.31 13.46
CA GLU A 466 -20.99 -3.45 14.30
C GLU A 466 -19.81 -4.31 14.83
N GLY A 467 -18.58 -3.80 14.82
CA GLY A 467 -17.40 -4.56 15.25
C GLY A 467 -16.34 -3.75 16.02
N GLY A 468 -16.61 -3.41 17.27
CA GLY A 468 -15.63 -3.42 18.36
C GLY A 468 -14.46 -2.41 18.39
N CYS A 469 -14.28 -1.53 17.41
CA CYS A 469 -13.26 -0.47 17.48
C CYS A 469 -13.87 0.89 17.14
N ILE A 470 -14.59 1.46 18.10
CA ILE A 470 -15.13 2.82 18.03
C ILE A 470 -13.95 3.82 18.08
N GLY A 471 -13.76 4.62 17.02
CA GLY A 471 -13.18 5.96 17.11
C GLY A 471 -11.66 6.10 17.35
N GLN A 472 -10.81 5.52 16.49
CA GLN A 472 -9.39 5.90 16.49
C GLN A 472 -9.20 7.39 16.12
N ARG A 473 -8.82 8.21 17.11
CA ARG A 473 -8.50 9.64 16.90
C ARG A 473 -7.03 9.78 16.53
N ALA A 474 -6.75 9.76 15.23
CA ALA A 474 -5.50 10.22 14.63
C ALA A 474 -5.04 11.56 15.23
N VAL A 475 -3.73 11.73 15.46
CA VAL A 475 -3.21 13.05 15.83
C VAL A 475 -3.32 13.99 14.64
N HIS A 476 -4.17 15.01 14.79
CA HIS A 476 -4.35 16.06 13.79
C HIS A 476 -4.28 17.42 14.48
N LEU A 477 -3.38 18.28 13.98
CA LEU A 477 -3.23 19.65 14.45
C LEU A 477 -3.95 20.62 13.52
N PRO A 478 -4.74 21.57 14.05
CA PRO A 478 -5.40 22.60 13.24
C PRO A 478 -4.38 23.66 12.80
N LEU A 479 -3.59 23.36 11.77
CA LEU A 479 -2.56 24.25 11.25
C LEU A 479 -3.13 25.14 10.12
N PRO A 480 -3.23 26.47 10.31
CA PRO A 480 -3.76 27.36 9.28
C PRO A 480 -2.77 27.52 8.13
N ALA A 481 -3.28 27.75 6.91
CA ALA A 481 -2.45 27.99 5.73
C ALA A 481 -1.49 29.19 5.89
N SER A 482 -1.94 30.23 6.62
CA SER A 482 -1.14 31.42 6.91
C SER A 482 0.16 31.13 7.66
N LEU A 483 0.21 30.06 8.46
CA LEU A 483 1.45 29.59 9.08
C LEU A 483 2.49 29.25 8.02
N PHE A 484 2.10 28.48 7.00
CA PHE A 484 3.01 28.00 5.96
C PHE A 484 3.31 29.06 4.91
N HIS A 485 2.37 29.95 4.60
CA HIS A 485 2.61 31.09 3.71
C HIS A 485 3.60 32.10 4.30
N GLY A 486 3.67 32.22 5.63
CA GLY A 486 4.66 33.06 6.31
C GLY A 486 6.07 32.47 6.36
N ILE A 487 6.25 31.20 5.96
CA ILE A 487 7.53 30.49 6.01
C ILE A 487 8.19 30.60 4.62
N SER A 488 9.14 31.52 4.50
CA SER A 488 9.95 31.67 3.28
C SER A 488 10.99 30.57 3.14
N GLU A 489 11.60 30.18 4.26
CA GLU A 489 12.65 29.16 4.36
C GLU A 489 12.35 28.19 5.51
N ARG A 490 12.96 27.00 5.46
CA ARG A 490 12.74 25.97 6.48
C ARG A 490 12.96 26.55 7.89
N THR A 491 11.99 26.33 8.76
CA THR A 491 12.01 26.86 10.14
C THR A 491 11.95 25.73 11.13
N GLN A 492 12.73 25.81 12.21
CA GLN A 492 12.74 24.80 13.27
C GLN A 492 11.54 25.00 14.21
N ALA A 493 10.92 23.91 14.62
CA ALA A 493 9.81 23.86 15.56
C ALA A 493 10.05 22.75 16.61
N SER A 494 9.30 22.80 17.70
CA SER A 494 9.37 21.78 18.76
C SER A 494 8.03 21.03 18.83
N LEU A 495 8.08 19.70 18.73
CA LEU A 495 6.94 18.82 18.87
C LEU A 495 7.02 18.08 20.21
N PHE A 496 6.08 18.37 21.10
CA PHE A 496 5.96 17.72 22.40
C PHE A 496 4.96 16.57 22.31
N VAL A 497 5.33 15.41 22.85
CA VAL A 497 4.47 14.23 22.95
C VAL A 497 4.48 13.72 24.38
N ASP A 498 3.30 13.73 25.00
CA ASP A 498 3.07 13.25 26.35
C ASP A 498 2.00 12.16 26.32
N LEU A 499 2.31 10.98 26.88
CA LEU A 499 1.37 9.91 27.20
C LEU A 499 1.31 9.77 28.73
N THR A 500 0.12 9.99 29.29
CA THR A 500 -0.13 9.84 30.73
C THR A 500 -1.26 8.84 30.99
N TRP A 501 -1.17 8.18 32.14
CA TRP A 501 -2.23 7.36 32.69
C TRP A 501 -2.50 7.83 34.12
N HIS A 502 -3.63 8.53 34.31
CA HIS A 502 -3.86 9.34 35.52
C HIS A 502 -2.66 10.25 35.84
N ASP A 503 -2.06 10.11 37.03
CA ASP A 503 -0.90 10.90 37.47
C ASP A 503 0.44 10.29 37.05
N GLN A 504 0.44 9.11 36.42
CA GLN A 504 1.65 8.44 35.96
C GLN A 504 2.01 8.88 34.54
N VAL A 505 3.27 9.23 34.31
CA VAL A 505 3.81 9.52 32.98
C VAL A 505 4.34 8.24 32.37
N ALA A 506 3.67 7.75 31.32
CA ALA A 506 4.13 6.58 30.56
C ALA A 506 5.21 6.97 29.53
N PHE A 507 5.07 8.16 28.92
CA PHE A 507 6.05 8.68 27.97
C PHE A 507 6.00 10.21 27.92
N ARG A 508 7.15 10.85 27.81
CA ARG A 508 7.28 12.30 27.61
C ARG A 508 8.55 12.61 26.84
N HIS A 509 8.42 13.30 25.72
CA HIS A 509 9.58 13.74 24.95
C HIS A 509 9.29 14.98 24.10
N ALA A 510 10.32 15.78 23.85
CA ALA A 510 10.29 16.94 22.96
C ALA A 510 11.21 16.69 21.77
N TYR A 511 10.66 16.75 20.57
CA TYR A 511 11.38 16.48 19.33
C TYR A 511 11.61 17.77 18.56
N PRO A 512 12.85 18.04 18.09
CA PRO A 512 13.07 19.06 17.09
C PRO A 512 12.51 18.56 15.74
N VAL A 513 11.69 19.39 15.08
CA VAL A 513 11.16 19.12 13.75
C VAL A 513 11.35 20.33 12.85
N TRP A 514 11.49 20.12 11.55
CA TRP A 514 11.55 21.19 10.56
C TRP A 514 10.18 21.43 9.94
N ILE A 515 9.85 22.68 9.62
CA ILE A 515 8.67 23.03 8.83
C ILE A 515 9.13 23.58 7.49
N SER A 516 8.60 22.99 6.42
CA SER A 516 8.93 23.37 5.04
C SER A 516 8.09 24.56 4.58
N PRO A 517 8.61 25.37 3.66
CA PRO A 517 7.81 26.32 2.89
C PRO A 517 6.61 25.64 2.19
N ALA A 518 5.52 26.40 1.99
CA ALA A 518 4.28 25.89 1.39
C ALA A 518 4.44 25.32 -0.02
N ASP A 519 5.39 25.86 -0.77
CA ASP A 519 5.72 25.55 -2.16
C ASP A 519 6.82 24.47 -2.31
N HIS A 520 7.19 23.80 -1.22
CA HIS A 520 8.23 22.78 -1.21
C HIS A 520 7.70 21.42 -1.69
N TRP A 521 8.35 20.83 -2.68
CA TRP A 521 8.04 19.49 -3.20
C TRP A 521 9.31 18.68 -3.51
N SER A 522 9.20 17.34 -3.48
CA SER A 522 10.31 16.42 -3.77
C SER A 522 9.85 15.19 -4.58
N LEU A 523 10.83 14.48 -5.17
CA LEU A 523 10.60 13.22 -5.90
C LEU A 523 10.50 11.97 -4.99
N GLU A 524 10.37 12.15 -3.68
CA GLU A 524 10.11 11.06 -2.75
C GLU A 524 8.72 10.45 -3.03
N ASP A 525 8.57 9.12 -2.95
CA ASP A 525 7.33 8.42 -3.34
C ASP A 525 6.08 8.98 -2.63
N GLN A 526 6.20 9.41 -1.37
CA GLN A 526 5.12 10.04 -0.61
C GLN A 526 4.71 11.40 -1.21
N GLN A 527 5.67 12.22 -1.63
CA GLN A 527 5.45 13.53 -2.21
C GLN A 527 4.96 13.46 -3.67
N ILE A 528 5.33 12.42 -4.42
CA ILE A 528 4.78 12.15 -5.76
C ILE A 528 3.25 12.08 -5.68
N SER A 529 2.70 11.33 -4.73
CA SER A 529 1.24 11.20 -4.56
C SER A 529 0.53 12.50 -4.19
N LEU A 530 1.28 13.51 -3.74
CA LEU A 530 0.78 14.81 -3.30
C LEU A 530 1.02 15.93 -4.31
N LEU A 531 1.69 15.65 -5.45
CA LEU A 531 1.88 16.62 -6.53
C LEU A 531 0.56 17.28 -7.01
N PRO A 532 -0.61 16.58 -7.04
CA PRO A 532 -1.89 17.23 -7.33
C PRO A 532 -2.27 18.40 -6.42
N SER A 533 -1.67 18.54 -5.24
CA SER A 533 -1.88 19.68 -4.35
C SER A 533 -1.36 20.99 -4.97
N PHE A 534 -0.41 20.90 -5.89
CA PHE A 534 0.19 22.04 -6.59
C PHE A 534 -0.50 22.32 -7.93
N VAL A 535 -1.52 21.55 -8.31
CA VAL A 535 -2.40 21.90 -9.44
C VAL A 535 -3.49 22.83 -8.92
N GLN A 536 -3.55 24.03 -9.48
CA GLN A 536 -4.25 25.19 -8.91
C GLN A 536 -5.27 25.77 -9.90
N PRO A 537 -6.37 25.05 -10.19
CA PRO A 537 -7.32 25.46 -11.24
C PRO A 537 -8.01 26.79 -10.91
N ARG A 538 -8.16 27.12 -9.63
CA ARG A 538 -8.78 28.37 -9.16
C ARG A 538 -7.80 29.56 -9.04
N ASP A 539 -6.55 29.41 -9.48
CA ASP A 539 -5.64 30.54 -9.56
C ASP A 539 -6.19 31.56 -10.59
N PRO A 540 -6.22 32.87 -10.27
CA PRO A 540 -6.80 33.89 -11.16
C PRO A 540 -6.22 33.91 -12.58
N LYS A 541 -4.95 33.51 -12.76
CA LYS A 541 -4.34 33.44 -14.09
C LYS A 541 -4.87 32.30 -14.95
N ILE A 542 -5.39 31.22 -14.35
CA ILE A 542 -6.02 30.14 -15.11
C ILE A 542 -7.28 30.64 -15.83
N ASN A 543 -8.14 31.38 -15.12
CA ASN A 543 -9.33 31.97 -15.75
C ASN A 543 -8.95 32.90 -16.91
N GLN A 544 -7.93 33.75 -16.73
CA GLN A 544 -7.44 34.64 -17.80
C GLN A 544 -6.90 33.88 -19.01
N ILE A 545 -6.17 32.78 -18.80
CA ILE A 545 -5.69 31.92 -19.90
C ILE A 545 -6.86 31.35 -20.70
N VAL A 546 -7.89 30.88 -20.02
CA VAL A 546 -9.07 30.27 -20.67
C VAL A 546 -9.87 31.31 -21.44
N GLU A 547 -10.04 32.52 -20.90
CA GLU A 547 -10.64 33.66 -21.62
C GLU A 547 -9.89 33.98 -22.92
N VAL A 548 -8.55 34.00 -22.87
CA VAL A 548 -7.70 34.20 -24.05
C VAL A 548 -7.81 33.03 -25.02
N ALA A 549 -7.88 31.79 -24.52
CA ALA A 549 -7.98 30.57 -25.32
C ALA A 549 -9.27 30.49 -26.15
N HIS A 550 -10.36 31.16 -25.73
CA HIS A 550 -11.62 31.18 -26.50
C HIS A 550 -11.45 31.65 -27.95
N LYS A 551 -10.58 32.63 -28.22
CA LYS A 551 -10.36 33.13 -29.60
C LYS A 551 -9.72 32.07 -30.50
N TYR A 552 -8.83 31.27 -29.92
CA TYR A 552 -8.19 30.15 -30.60
C TYR A 552 -9.17 29.00 -30.80
N LEU A 553 -9.99 28.68 -29.80
CA LEU A 553 -11.00 27.63 -29.91
C LEU A 553 -12.02 27.93 -31.02
N ARG A 554 -12.52 29.17 -31.08
CA ARG A 554 -13.44 29.61 -32.15
C ARG A 554 -12.84 29.49 -33.53
N SER A 555 -11.54 29.77 -33.65
CA SER A 555 -10.81 29.67 -34.91
C SER A 555 -10.57 28.20 -35.31
N LEU A 556 -10.20 27.35 -34.35
CA LEU A 556 -9.96 25.92 -34.58
C LEU A 556 -11.25 25.16 -34.93
N ALA A 557 -12.36 25.48 -34.26
CA ALA A 557 -13.66 24.85 -34.48
C ALA A 557 -14.48 25.49 -35.60
N ASP A 558 -13.97 26.55 -36.24
CA ASP A 558 -14.66 27.40 -37.22
C ASP A 558 -16.11 27.75 -36.82
N ARG A 559 -16.29 28.09 -35.53
CA ARG A 559 -17.61 28.29 -34.95
C ARG A 559 -17.56 29.27 -33.78
N VAL A 560 -18.33 30.35 -33.87
CA VAL A 560 -18.33 31.42 -32.84
C VAL A 560 -18.98 30.98 -31.52
N SER A 561 -19.98 30.10 -31.58
CA SER A 561 -20.74 29.62 -30.43
C SER A 561 -20.06 28.50 -29.64
N VAL A 562 -18.87 28.04 -30.06
CA VAL A 562 -18.13 27.00 -29.35
C VAL A 562 -17.70 27.50 -27.98
N GLY A 563 -17.79 26.64 -26.98
CA GLY A 563 -17.32 26.88 -25.62
C GLY A 563 -16.38 25.78 -25.15
N PHE A 564 -15.78 25.99 -23.98
CA PHE A 564 -15.09 24.93 -23.26
C PHE A 564 -16.15 24.09 -22.54
N ASP A 565 -16.48 22.93 -23.12
CA ASP A 565 -17.57 22.05 -22.68
C ASP A 565 -17.09 20.68 -22.17
N GLY A 566 -15.78 20.56 -21.94
CA GLY A 566 -15.14 19.33 -21.49
C GLY A 566 -15.38 18.21 -22.50
N TYR A 567 -16.08 17.16 -22.07
CA TYR A 567 -16.41 16.00 -22.92
C TYR A 567 -17.79 16.08 -23.58
N GLN A 568 -18.55 17.17 -23.43
CA GLN A 568 -19.87 17.27 -24.08
C GLN A 568 -19.77 17.37 -25.61
N SER A 569 -18.63 17.84 -26.12
CA SER A 569 -18.30 17.83 -27.55
C SER A 569 -17.91 16.44 -28.08
N TYR A 570 -17.88 15.39 -27.25
CA TYR A 570 -17.64 14.01 -27.67
C TYR A 570 -18.77 13.49 -28.57
N GLN A 571 -18.40 13.00 -29.77
CA GLN A 571 -19.36 12.51 -30.76
C GLN A 571 -19.32 10.99 -30.89
N SER A 572 -20.10 10.29 -30.07
CA SER A 572 -20.14 8.81 -30.05
C SER A 572 -20.51 8.17 -31.39
N SER A 573 -21.30 8.84 -32.23
CA SER A 573 -21.73 8.37 -33.55
C SER A 573 -20.81 8.76 -34.71
N ALA A 574 -19.76 9.56 -34.47
CA ALA A 574 -18.82 9.98 -35.51
C ALA A 574 -17.82 8.87 -35.86
N GLN A 575 -17.10 9.07 -36.98
CA GLN A 575 -15.94 8.24 -37.31
C GLN A 575 -14.92 8.32 -36.18
N GLU A 576 -14.19 7.23 -35.94
CA GLU A 576 -13.28 7.10 -34.79
C GLU A 576 -12.26 8.23 -34.68
N ALA A 577 -11.76 8.76 -35.80
CA ALA A 577 -10.83 9.89 -35.81
C ALA A 577 -11.46 11.21 -35.32
N ASP A 578 -12.76 11.40 -35.55
CA ASP A 578 -13.46 12.67 -35.33
C ASP A 578 -14.17 12.72 -33.97
N ARG A 579 -14.35 11.56 -33.30
CA ARG A 579 -15.14 11.47 -32.05
C ARG A 579 -14.66 12.41 -30.95
N TRP A 580 -13.35 12.68 -30.92
CA TRP A 580 -12.64 13.43 -29.88
C TRP A 580 -12.07 14.76 -30.39
N GLU A 581 -12.32 15.16 -31.63
CA GLU A 581 -11.76 16.39 -32.21
C GLU A 581 -12.11 17.63 -31.38
N GLY A 582 -13.33 17.69 -30.82
CA GLY A 582 -13.75 18.77 -29.94
C GLY A 582 -12.92 18.87 -28.65
N VAL A 583 -12.54 17.74 -28.06
CA VAL A 583 -11.69 17.67 -26.87
C VAL A 583 -10.27 18.15 -27.22
N ASP A 584 -9.69 17.63 -28.31
CA ASP A 584 -8.37 18.01 -28.79
C ASP A 584 -8.30 19.52 -29.11
N CYS A 585 -9.35 20.08 -29.74
CA CYS A 585 -9.42 21.51 -30.05
C CYS A 585 -9.43 22.39 -28.80
N GLN A 586 -10.11 21.99 -27.72
CA GLN A 586 -10.10 22.72 -26.45
C GLN A 586 -8.71 22.76 -25.84
N VAL A 587 -8.03 21.61 -25.77
CA VAL A 587 -6.66 21.54 -25.24
C VAL A 587 -5.67 22.32 -26.12
N ARG A 588 -5.80 22.18 -27.44
CA ARG A 588 -4.98 22.91 -28.42
C ARG A 588 -5.20 24.42 -28.33
N ALA A 589 -6.42 24.88 -28.05
CA ALA A 589 -6.71 26.30 -27.87
C ALA A 589 -5.99 26.88 -26.64
N ILE A 590 -5.95 26.14 -25.52
CA ILE A 590 -5.18 26.51 -24.33
C ILE A 590 -3.68 26.55 -24.67
N TRP A 591 -3.17 25.53 -25.38
CA TRP A 591 -1.77 25.52 -25.84
C TRP A 591 -1.44 26.75 -26.67
N SER A 592 -2.29 27.10 -27.65
CA SER A 592 -2.10 28.27 -28.50
C SER A 592 -2.10 29.59 -27.71
N ALA A 593 -2.97 29.72 -26.71
CA ALA A 593 -2.95 30.88 -25.82
C ALA A 593 -1.63 30.99 -25.04
N LEU A 594 -1.17 29.90 -24.43
CA LEU A 594 0.09 29.86 -23.70
C LEU A 594 1.30 30.19 -24.60
N LEU A 595 1.33 29.60 -25.80
CA LEU A 595 2.43 29.75 -26.74
C LEU A 595 2.53 31.17 -27.30
N LEU A 596 1.42 31.71 -27.82
CA LEU A 596 1.42 32.92 -28.65
C LEU A 596 1.31 34.21 -27.84
N GLU A 597 0.65 34.17 -26.68
CA GLU A 597 0.33 35.37 -25.89
C GLU A 597 1.28 35.56 -24.70
N TYR A 598 1.74 34.46 -24.10
CA TYR A 598 2.54 34.50 -22.88
C TYR A 598 4.04 34.24 -23.10
N GLN A 599 4.43 33.56 -24.19
CA GLN A 599 5.83 33.38 -24.63
C GLN A 599 6.79 32.98 -23.50
N LEU A 600 6.45 31.91 -22.79
CA LEU A 600 7.15 31.48 -21.57
C LEU A 600 8.59 31.01 -21.86
N GLY A 601 9.54 31.42 -21.02
CA GLY A 601 10.92 30.91 -21.04
C GLY A 601 11.15 29.71 -20.12
N TYR A 602 12.18 28.90 -20.41
CA TYR A 602 12.62 27.85 -19.48
C TYR A 602 13.56 28.42 -18.42
N ILE A 603 13.37 27.99 -17.17
CA ILE A 603 14.31 28.28 -16.08
C ILE A 603 14.61 27.03 -15.28
N ASN A 604 15.81 26.96 -14.70
CA ASN A 604 16.10 25.98 -13.66
C ASN A 604 15.23 26.22 -12.40
N PRO A 605 14.99 25.17 -11.59
CA PRO A 605 14.28 25.35 -10.33
C PRO A 605 14.97 26.40 -9.45
N PRO A 606 14.22 27.12 -8.60
CA PRO A 606 14.81 28.00 -7.60
C PRO A 606 15.89 27.24 -6.79
N PRO A 607 16.98 27.91 -6.37
CA PRO A 607 18.04 27.26 -5.62
C PRO A 607 17.49 26.42 -4.46
N SER A 608 17.85 25.15 -4.42
CA SER A 608 17.56 24.24 -3.32
C SER A 608 18.87 23.66 -2.82
N TYR A 609 19.03 23.60 -1.49
CA TYR A 609 20.27 23.17 -0.84
C TYR A 609 20.26 21.68 -0.47
N GLU A 610 19.32 20.92 -1.02
CA GLU A 610 19.10 19.50 -0.77
C GLU A 610 18.75 18.78 -2.10
N ALA A 611 19.33 17.60 -2.32
CA ALA A 611 19.14 16.85 -3.57
C ALA A 611 17.66 16.47 -3.79
N PHE A 612 17.18 16.59 -5.04
CA PHE A 612 15.83 16.19 -5.48
C PHE A 612 14.65 16.91 -4.82
N ARG A 613 14.89 18.13 -4.29
CA ARG A 613 13.87 19.02 -3.73
C ARG A 613 13.82 20.31 -4.53
N GLN A 614 12.63 20.81 -4.84
CA GLN A 614 12.46 22.07 -5.55
C GLN A 614 11.26 22.86 -5.02
N ARG A 615 11.31 24.18 -5.26
CA ARG A 615 10.21 25.11 -5.01
C ARG A 615 9.34 25.17 -6.26
N LEU A 616 8.04 25.00 -6.11
CA LEU A 616 7.08 25.00 -7.22
C LEU A 616 6.37 26.36 -7.32
N ARG A 617 6.24 26.89 -8.52
CA ARG A 617 5.56 28.16 -8.77
C ARG A 617 4.06 27.95 -8.99
N THR A 618 3.26 28.90 -8.52
CA THR A 618 1.83 28.96 -8.86
C THR A 618 1.61 29.40 -10.31
N PRO A 619 0.44 29.14 -10.92
CA PRO A 619 0.12 29.70 -12.24
C PRO A 619 0.32 31.23 -12.29
N SER A 620 -0.10 31.96 -11.25
CA SER A 620 0.14 33.40 -11.15
C SER A 620 1.62 33.78 -11.19
N GLN A 621 2.49 33.02 -10.52
CA GLN A 621 3.94 33.28 -10.51
C GLN A 621 4.59 32.92 -11.86
N THR A 622 4.22 31.79 -12.46
CA THR A 622 4.76 31.34 -13.76
C THR A 622 4.39 32.31 -14.88
N ILE A 623 3.11 32.71 -14.96
CA ILE A 623 2.64 33.68 -15.95
C ILE A 623 3.18 35.08 -15.66
N GLY A 624 3.17 35.52 -14.41
CA GLY A 624 3.67 36.84 -14.04
C GLY A 624 5.17 37.02 -14.23
N GLY A 625 5.96 35.95 -14.01
CA GLY A 625 7.40 35.95 -14.25
C GLY A 625 7.79 35.71 -15.72
N GLY A 626 6.92 35.07 -16.51
CA GLY A 626 7.20 34.72 -17.90
C GLY A 626 8.16 33.54 -18.07
N PHE A 627 8.34 32.70 -17.04
CA PHE A 627 9.21 31.54 -17.09
C PHE A 627 8.77 30.43 -16.14
N GLY A 628 9.18 29.19 -16.41
CA GLY A 628 8.91 28.03 -15.56
C GLY A 628 9.89 26.87 -15.77
N THR A 629 9.94 25.96 -14.80
CA THR A 629 10.56 24.64 -14.94
C THR A 629 9.64 23.68 -15.70
N CYS A 630 10.11 22.48 -16.06
CA CYS A 630 9.25 21.44 -16.63
C CYS A 630 8.03 21.14 -15.75
N VAL A 631 8.20 21.11 -14.41
CA VAL A 631 7.11 20.86 -13.47
C VAL A 631 6.15 22.05 -13.39
N ASP A 632 6.66 23.29 -13.32
CA ASP A 632 5.80 24.49 -13.28
C ASP A 632 4.89 24.55 -14.52
N LEU A 633 5.46 24.29 -15.70
CA LEU A 633 4.74 24.31 -16.97
C LEU A 633 3.70 23.18 -17.06
N ALA A 634 4.07 21.97 -16.62
CA ALA A 634 3.13 20.84 -16.56
C ALA A 634 1.95 21.14 -15.63
N LEU A 635 2.21 21.66 -14.43
CA LEU A 635 1.17 22.04 -13.47
C LEU A 635 0.25 23.15 -13.99
N LEU A 636 0.81 24.13 -14.70
CA LEU A 636 0.05 25.21 -15.34
C LEU A 636 -0.94 24.67 -16.37
N LEU A 637 -0.46 23.83 -17.30
CA LEU A 637 -1.29 23.26 -18.35
C LEU A 637 -2.37 22.32 -17.79
N VAL A 638 -1.99 21.47 -16.83
CA VAL A 638 -2.91 20.56 -16.14
C VAL A 638 -3.99 21.32 -15.34
N ALA A 639 -3.63 22.44 -14.70
CA ALA A 639 -4.61 23.29 -14.01
C ALA A 639 -5.63 23.93 -14.97
N ALA A 640 -5.19 24.33 -16.17
CA ALA A 640 -6.08 24.85 -17.20
C ALA A 640 -7.01 23.77 -17.77
N MET A 641 -6.52 22.53 -17.95
CA MET A 641 -7.34 21.39 -18.35
C MET A 641 -8.37 21.01 -17.27
N GLU A 642 -7.98 21.00 -15.99
CA GLU A 642 -8.89 20.75 -14.87
C GLU A 642 -10.02 21.81 -14.82
N TRP A 643 -9.70 23.07 -15.13
CA TRP A 643 -10.69 24.16 -15.17
C TRP A 643 -11.77 23.97 -16.24
N ILE A 644 -11.41 23.35 -17.37
CA ILE A 644 -12.34 23.09 -18.48
C ILE A 644 -12.93 21.67 -18.48
N GLU A 645 -12.85 20.97 -17.34
CA GLU A 645 -13.41 19.63 -17.14
C GLU A 645 -12.86 18.54 -18.08
N ILE A 646 -11.63 18.73 -18.58
CA ILE A 646 -10.86 17.64 -19.21
C ILE A 646 -10.20 16.83 -18.09
N HIS A 647 -9.91 15.55 -18.31
CA HIS A 647 -9.25 14.69 -17.32
C HIS A 647 -7.74 14.69 -17.58
N PRO A 648 -6.95 15.57 -16.93
CA PRO A 648 -5.52 15.61 -17.14
C PRO A 648 -4.77 14.57 -16.30
N VAL A 649 -3.58 14.24 -16.77
CA VAL A 649 -2.59 13.44 -16.06
C VAL A 649 -1.25 14.17 -16.02
N LEU A 650 -0.43 13.84 -15.03
CA LEU A 650 0.99 14.21 -15.00
C LEU A 650 1.84 12.97 -15.22
N PHE A 651 2.77 13.04 -16.16
CA PHE A 651 3.77 12.00 -16.39
C PHE A 651 5.09 12.39 -15.73
N LEU A 652 5.64 11.50 -14.92
CA LEU A 652 6.91 11.68 -14.24
C LEU A 652 7.93 10.70 -14.81
N LEU A 653 9.06 11.23 -15.25
CA LEU A 653 10.26 10.49 -15.61
C LEU A 653 11.37 10.80 -14.60
N ASN A 654 12.51 10.11 -14.72
CA ASN A 654 13.72 10.47 -13.99
C ASN A 654 14.19 11.88 -14.39
N GLY A 655 13.85 12.89 -13.60
CA GLY A 655 14.26 14.29 -13.80
C GLY A 655 13.39 15.12 -14.74
N HIS A 656 12.23 14.61 -15.18
CA HIS A 656 11.33 15.34 -16.08
C HIS A 656 9.87 15.11 -15.72
N VAL A 657 9.03 16.14 -15.88
CA VAL A 657 7.58 16.06 -15.68
C VAL A 657 6.89 16.80 -16.82
N PHE A 658 5.85 16.20 -17.38
CA PHE A 658 5.06 16.79 -18.45
C PHE A 658 3.58 16.40 -18.32
N ALA A 659 2.72 17.12 -19.03
CA ALA A 659 1.27 16.93 -18.97
C ALA A 659 0.76 15.87 -19.95
N GLY A 660 -0.45 15.40 -19.70
CA GLY A 660 -1.25 14.71 -20.68
C GLY A 660 -2.73 14.78 -20.35
N TYR A 661 -3.58 14.19 -21.19
CA TYR A 661 -5.02 14.14 -20.97
C TYR A 661 -5.65 12.91 -21.61
N TRP A 662 -6.78 12.49 -21.07
CA TRP A 662 -7.64 11.49 -21.69
C TRP A 662 -8.55 12.14 -22.74
N LYS A 663 -8.72 11.50 -23.89
CA LYS A 663 -9.67 11.92 -24.92
C LYS A 663 -11.10 11.46 -24.66
N ASP A 664 -11.25 10.43 -23.84
CA ASP A 664 -12.51 9.76 -23.56
C ASP A 664 -12.60 9.37 -22.09
N VAL A 665 -13.70 9.74 -21.43
CA VAL A 665 -14.01 9.35 -20.04
C VAL A 665 -14.13 7.83 -19.92
N ARG A 666 -14.62 7.14 -20.97
CA ARG A 666 -14.71 5.68 -20.96
C ARG A 666 -13.33 5.03 -20.99
N ALA A 667 -12.40 5.53 -21.79
CA ALA A 667 -11.02 5.03 -21.78
C ALA A 667 -10.33 5.27 -20.44
N HIS A 668 -10.58 6.42 -19.80
CA HIS A 668 -10.14 6.69 -18.43
C HIS A 668 -10.73 5.68 -17.44
N GLN A 669 -12.03 5.41 -17.50
CA GLN A 669 -12.68 4.42 -16.65
C GLN A 669 -12.13 3.01 -16.88
N ASP A 670 -11.97 2.58 -18.13
CA ASP A 670 -11.43 1.26 -18.48
C ASP A 670 -9.98 1.12 -18.00
N PHE A 671 -9.18 2.20 -18.06
CA PHE A 671 -7.88 2.25 -17.43
C PHE A 671 -8.01 2.05 -15.91
N MET A 672 -8.81 2.86 -15.20
CA MET A 672 -9.00 2.76 -13.75
C MET A 672 -9.51 1.39 -13.29
N ASP A 673 -10.33 0.76 -14.10
CA ASP A 673 -10.81 -0.60 -13.89
C ASP A 673 -9.74 -1.66 -14.16
N VAL A 674 -8.60 -1.34 -14.78
CA VAL A 674 -7.55 -2.28 -15.21
C VAL A 674 -8.06 -3.23 -16.31
N MET A 675 -8.81 -2.67 -17.26
CA MET A 675 -9.35 -3.38 -18.44
C MET A 675 -8.32 -3.40 -19.57
N THR A 676 -7.21 -4.08 -19.33
CA THR A 676 -6.12 -4.22 -20.30
C THR A 676 -5.67 -5.67 -20.47
N ASP A 677 -5.21 -6.00 -21.67
CA ASP A 677 -4.42 -7.21 -21.95
C ASP A 677 -2.92 -6.92 -22.06
N ALA A 678 -2.52 -5.64 -22.07
CA ALA A 678 -1.12 -5.20 -22.08
C ALA A 678 -0.50 -5.28 -20.68
N VAL A 679 -0.38 -6.50 -20.18
CA VAL A 679 0.25 -6.79 -18.89
C VAL A 679 1.78 -6.84 -19.04
N PRO A 680 2.55 -6.47 -18.00
CA PRO A 680 4.01 -6.52 -18.06
C PRO A 680 4.51 -7.95 -18.40
N SER A 681 5.60 -8.06 -19.15
CA SER A 681 6.27 -9.35 -19.43
C SER A 681 6.71 -10.01 -18.11
N PRO A 682 6.89 -11.35 -18.03
CA PRO A 682 7.52 -11.98 -16.88
C PRO A 682 8.84 -11.31 -16.45
N ASP A 683 9.63 -10.83 -17.42
CA ASP A 683 10.88 -10.09 -17.17
C ASP A 683 10.63 -8.68 -16.61
N ASP A 684 9.50 -8.06 -16.94
CA ASP A 684 9.06 -6.77 -16.38
C ASP A 684 8.39 -6.93 -15.01
N THR A 685 7.76 -8.08 -14.72
CA THR A 685 7.02 -8.35 -13.48
C THR A 685 7.90 -8.57 -12.25
N ASP A 686 9.20 -8.81 -12.45
CA ASP A 686 10.16 -8.86 -11.33
C ASP A 686 10.37 -7.47 -10.70
N ALA A 687 9.83 -6.39 -11.30
CA ALA A 687 9.95 -5.02 -10.82
C ALA A 687 8.59 -4.42 -10.34
N MET A 688 8.53 -4.19 -9.03
CA MET A 688 7.71 -3.21 -8.30
C MET A 688 6.48 -3.66 -7.49
N ARG A 689 6.38 -3.02 -6.32
CA ARG A 689 5.39 -3.17 -5.26
C ARG A 689 4.00 -2.65 -5.66
N ASP A 690 3.00 -2.84 -4.79
CA ASP A 690 1.68 -2.21 -4.97
C ASP A 690 1.87 -0.69 -5.05
N ASP A 691 1.14 -0.02 -5.95
CA ASP A 691 1.20 1.45 -5.99
C ASP A 691 0.53 1.99 -4.73
N PRO A 692 1.06 3.07 -4.12
CA PRO A 692 0.60 3.50 -2.81
C PRO A 692 -0.84 4.02 -2.86
N MET A 693 -1.22 4.75 -3.92
CA MET A 693 -2.51 5.43 -4.07
C MET A 693 -3.08 5.18 -5.47
N HIS A 694 -4.41 5.16 -5.62
CA HIS A 694 -5.06 4.75 -6.88
C HIS A 694 -4.94 5.74 -8.02
N TRP A 695 -4.67 7.00 -7.71
CA TRP A 695 -4.33 8.00 -8.70
C TRP A 695 -2.85 7.96 -9.11
N VAL A 696 -2.02 7.08 -8.53
CA VAL A 696 -0.60 6.96 -8.87
C VAL A 696 -0.36 5.61 -9.56
N SER A 697 -0.01 5.66 -10.83
CA SER A 697 0.35 4.48 -11.63
C SER A 697 1.87 4.43 -11.79
N GLY A 698 2.54 3.61 -10.99
CA GLY A 698 4.01 3.50 -10.95
C GLY A 698 4.59 2.71 -12.12
N ARG A 699 5.90 2.44 -12.13
CA ARG A 699 6.59 1.93 -13.35
C ARG A 699 6.04 0.63 -13.92
N LYS A 700 5.50 -0.27 -13.09
CA LYS A 700 4.84 -1.51 -13.56
C LYS A 700 3.63 -1.28 -14.48
N THR A 701 3.07 -0.08 -14.47
CA THR A 701 1.94 0.29 -15.35
C THR A 701 2.41 0.79 -16.72
N TYR A 702 3.72 0.90 -16.96
CA TYR A 702 4.25 1.44 -18.20
C TYR A 702 3.68 0.76 -19.44
N SER A 703 3.63 -0.59 -19.46
CA SER A 703 3.07 -1.35 -20.59
C SER A 703 1.59 -1.08 -20.82
N GLU A 704 0.80 -0.92 -19.75
CA GLU A 704 -0.61 -0.54 -19.82
C GLU A 704 -0.77 0.89 -20.34
N ILE A 705 -0.09 1.86 -19.74
CA ILE A 705 -0.13 3.28 -20.13
C ILE A 705 0.31 3.46 -21.59
N ARG A 706 1.41 2.79 -21.98
CA ARG A 706 1.90 2.80 -23.36
C ARG A 706 0.85 2.30 -24.34
N ALA A 707 0.09 1.25 -24.00
CA ALA A 707 -0.98 0.75 -24.85
C ALA A 707 -2.07 1.81 -25.06
N TRP A 708 -2.48 2.52 -23.99
CA TRP A 708 -3.43 3.63 -24.08
C TRP A 708 -2.91 4.82 -24.90
N VAL A 709 -1.61 5.12 -24.80
CA VAL A 709 -0.95 6.14 -25.64
C VAL A 709 -0.94 5.72 -27.11
N GLN A 710 -0.63 4.45 -27.39
CA GLN A 710 -0.60 3.92 -28.77
C GLN A 710 -1.99 3.85 -29.41
N GLN A 711 -3.03 3.62 -28.61
CA GLN A 711 -4.43 3.69 -29.04
C GLN A 711 -4.91 5.14 -29.24
N GLY A 712 -4.11 6.15 -28.86
CA GLY A 712 -4.48 7.57 -28.97
C GLY A 712 -5.52 8.05 -27.97
N CYS A 713 -5.94 7.20 -27.02
CA CYS A 713 -6.91 7.54 -25.97
C CYS A 713 -6.29 8.39 -24.85
N LEU A 714 -4.98 8.23 -24.63
CA LEU A 714 -4.19 9.00 -23.67
C LEU A 714 -3.13 9.81 -24.43
N VAL A 715 -3.19 11.13 -24.31
CA VAL A 715 -2.33 12.03 -25.10
C VAL A 715 -1.26 12.67 -24.21
N PRO A 716 0.02 12.28 -24.36
CA PRO A 716 1.12 12.99 -23.73
C PRO A 716 1.42 14.30 -24.47
N ILE A 717 1.76 15.36 -23.74
CA ILE A 717 2.16 16.66 -24.27
C ILE A 717 3.48 17.07 -23.62
N GLU A 718 4.57 17.11 -24.39
CA GLU A 718 5.86 17.63 -23.93
C GLU A 718 5.73 19.13 -23.62
N THR A 719 5.61 19.47 -22.33
CA THR A 719 5.20 20.82 -21.93
C THR A 719 6.34 21.83 -22.03
N VAL A 720 7.60 21.37 -22.02
CA VAL A 720 8.77 22.25 -22.25
C VAL A 720 8.79 22.80 -23.67
N ALA A 721 8.11 22.14 -24.61
CA ALA A 721 7.97 22.60 -25.99
C ALA A 721 7.32 24.01 -26.10
N LEU A 722 6.58 24.47 -25.07
CA LEU A 722 6.12 25.87 -24.95
C LEU A 722 7.26 26.87 -24.96
N THR A 723 8.39 26.52 -24.33
CA THR A 723 9.57 27.38 -24.22
C THR A 723 10.44 27.38 -25.48
N GLU A 724 10.23 26.38 -26.33
CA GLU A 724 10.94 26.18 -27.60
C GLU A 724 10.12 26.66 -28.81
N GLN A 725 8.98 27.32 -28.55
CA GLN A 725 8.06 27.85 -29.57
C GLN A 725 7.47 26.78 -30.51
N LYS A 726 7.30 25.55 -30.02
CA LYS A 726 6.77 24.43 -30.80
C LYS A 726 5.24 24.38 -30.79
N GLY A 727 4.67 23.94 -31.91
CA GLY A 727 3.23 23.75 -32.06
C GLY A 727 2.68 22.58 -31.22
N PHE A 728 1.36 22.55 -31.01
CA PHE A 728 0.70 21.51 -30.22
C PHE A 728 0.98 20.08 -30.75
N GLY A 729 0.93 19.87 -32.07
CA GLY A 729 1.19 18.56 -32.66
C GLY A 729 2.62 18.07 -32.46
N GLU A 730 3.61 18.99 -32.54
CA GLU A 730 5.01 18.68 -32.25
C GLU A 730 5.20 18.30 -30.78
N ALA A 731 4.59 19.05 -29.86
CA ALA A 731 4.63 18.75 -28.43
C ALA A 731 4.01 17.37 -28.10
N VAL A 732 2.92 16.99 -28.79
CA VAL A 732 2.31 15.66 -28.66
C VAL A 732 3.25 14.57 -29.19
N ALA A 733 3.83 14.77 -30.38
CA ALA A 733 4.75 13.81 -30.98
C ALA A 733 5.99 13.58 -30.08
N GLU A 734 6.55 14.63 -29.50
CA GLU A 734 7.66 14.54 -28.54
C GLU A 734 7.26 13.83 -27.26
N GLY A 735 6.07 14.13 -26.71
CA GLY A 735 5.53 13.44 -25.55
C GLY A 735 5.38 11.92 -25.77
N GLN A 736 5.00 11.50 -26.99
CA GLN A 736 4.86 10.09 -27.35
C GLN A 736 6.20 9.35 -27.40
N LEU A 737 7.32 10.03 -27.66
CA LEU A 737 8.65 9.39 -27.72
C LEU A 737 9.02 8.74 -26.38
N HIS A 738 8.59 9.30 -25.25
CA HIS A 738 8.83 8.76 -23.90
C HIS A 738 8.18 7.39 -23.66
N PHE A 739 7.21 6.99 -24.50
CA PHE A 739 6.50 5.71 -24.43
C PHE A 739 7.02 4.65 -25.41
N GLN A 740 8.22 4.84 -25.96
CA GLN A 740 8.92 3.78 -26.69
C GLN A 740 9.59 2.80 -25.72
N PRO A 741 9.62 1.48 -26.01
CA PRO A 741 10.14 0.45 -25.09
C PRO A 741 11.49 0.76 -24.44
N ARG A 742 12.41 1.40 -25.18
CA ARG A 742 13.74 1.79 -24.71
C ARG A 742 13.73 2.78 -23.53
N HIS A 743 12.62 3.49 -23.30
CA HIS A 743 12.46 4.51 -22.25
C HIS A 743 11.67 3.99 -21.03
N SER A 744 11.33 2.70 -20.96
CA SER A 744 10.62 2.12 -19.81
C SER A 744 11.36 2.34 -18.48
N HIS A 745 12.68 2.33 -18.50
CA HIS A 745 13.53 2.55 -17.32
C HIS A 745 13.53 3.99 -16.81
N SER A 746 13.16 4.97 -17.64
CA SER A 746 13.08 6.37 -17.23
C SER A 746 11.72 6.73 -16.66
N PHE A 747 10.67 5.99 -17.02
CA PHE A 747 9.34 6.21 -16.48
C PHE A 747 9.32 5.97 -14.97
N ARG A 748 8.70 6.89 -14.21
CA ARG A 748 8.61 6.86 -12.75
C ARG A 748 7.17 6.62 -12.31
N ALA A 749 6.24 7.45 -12.77
CA ALA A 749 4.82 7.36 -12.45
C ALA A 749 3.97 8.16 -13.44
N MET A 750 2.69 7.83 -13.54
CA MET A 750 1.63 8.71 -14.02
C MET A 750 0.70 9.04 -12.85
N ILE A 751 0.29 10.30 -12.75
CA ILE A 751 -0.65 10.79 -11.75
C ILE A 751 -1.94 11.17 -12.45
N ASP A 752 -3.05 10.52 -12.08
CA ASP A 752 -4.39 10.82 -12.56
C ASP A 752 -5.07 11.89 -11.69
N LEU A 753 -5.35 13.06 -12.25
CA LEU A 753 -5.81 14.17 -11.43
C LEU A 753 -7.24 13.98 -10.90
N VAL A 754 -8.13 13.44 -11.73
CA VAL A 754 -9.54 13.23 -11.37
C VAL A 754 -9.63 12.26 -10.18
N SER A 755 -8.96 11.11 -10.29
CA SER A 755 -8.85 10.14 -9.19
C SER A 755 -8.24 10.77 -7.93
N ALA A 756 -7.25 11.66 -8.09
CA ALA A 756 -6.67 12.38 -6.97
C ALA A 756 -7.68 13.31 -6.28
N ARG A 757 -8.58 13.98 -7.02
CA ARG A 757 -9.63 14.86 -6.47
C ARG A 757 -10.77 14.10 -5.83
N GLU A 758 -11.16 12.97 -6.41
CA GLU A 758 -12.18 12.09 -5.85
C GLU A 758 -11.69 11.47 -4.54
N GLY A 759 -10.45 10.98 -4.55
CA GLY A 759 -9.91 10.19 -3.46
C GLY A 759 -10.67 8.87 -3.30
N ASP A 760 -10.29 8.12 -2.28
CA ASP A 760 -10.98 6.92 -1.87
C ASP A 760 -12.00 7.30 -0.78
N PRO A 761 -13.32 7.13 -1.02
CA PRO A 761 -14.36 7.51 -0.06
C PRO A 761 -14.20 6.85 1.32
N LEU A 762 -13.62 5.65 1.37
CA LEU A 762 -13.39 4.91 2.63
C LEU A 762 -12.19 5.46 3.39
N LEU A 763 -11.18 5.95 2.66
CA LEU A 763 -9.96 6.52 3.24
C LEU A 763 -10.04 8.03 3.47
N ASN A 764 -11.03 8.71 2.86
CA ASN A 764 -11.18 10.16 2.84
C ASN A 764 -9.85 10.88 2.56
N ASN A 765 -9.17 10.45 1.50
CA ASN A 765 -7.79 10.85 1.19
C ASN A 765 -7.66 11.73 -0.07
N ALA A 766 -8.77 12.28 -0.54
CA ALA A 766 -8.81 13.20 -1.67
C ALA A 766 -7.76 14.32 -1.55
N VAL A 767 -7.08 14.61 -2.65
CA VAL A 767 -6.01 15.61 -2.72
C VAL A 767 -6.62 16.95 -3.13
N ARG A 768 -6.57 17.92 -2.22
CA ARG A 768 -7.06 19.28 -2.42
C ARG A 768 -5.91 20.19 -2.88
N PRO A 769 -6.19 21.14 -3.80
CA PRO A 769 -5.24 22.20 -4.13
C PRO A 769 -4.82 22.95 -2.87
N LEU A 770 -3.54 23.29 -2.77
CA LEU A 770 -3.05 24.16 -1.71
C LEU A 770 -3.75 25.52 -1.82
N PRO A 771 -4.15 26.13 -0.69
CA PRO A 771 -4.70 27.48 -0.71
C PRO A 771 -3.63 28.48 -1.16
N PHE A 772 -4.01 29.43 -2.02
CA PHE A 772 -3.13 30.54 -2.40
C PHE A 772 -3.14 31.61 -1.30
N PRO A 773 -2.08 32.41 -1.17
CA PRO A 773 -2.12 33.57 -0.32
C PRO A 773 -3.24 34.48 -0.82
N THR A 774 -4.32 34.65 -0.07
CA THR A 774 -5.22 35.78 -0.29
C THR A 774 -4.37 37.02 -0.09
N GLN A 775 -4.06 37.75 -1.16
CA GLN A 775 -3.70 39.15 -0.99
C GLN A 775 -4.82 39.74 -0.16
N THR A 776 -4.49 40.24 1.03
CA THR A 776 -5.39 41.09 1.78
C THR A 776 -5.74 42.22 0.81
N ILE A 777 -6.92 42.14 0.19
CA ILE A 777 -7.50 43.29 -0.49
C ILE A 777 -7.59 44.30 0.64
N ALA A 778 -6.72 45.30 0.62
CA ALA A 778 -6.84 46.44 1.49
C ALA A 778 -8.28 46.90 1.31
N GLN A 779 -9.10 46.79 2.37
CA GLN A 779 -10.48 47.20 2.34
C GLN A 779 -10.48 48.64 1.82
N ALA A 780 -10.93 48.84 0.58
CA ALA A 780 -11.34 50.16 0.15
C ALA A 780 -12.40 50.60 1.15
N PRO A 781 -12.31 51.83 1.70
CA PRO A 781 -13.24 52.28 2.71
C PRO A 781 -14.67 52.14 2.17
N SER A 782 -15.49 51.44 2.93
CA SER A 782 -16.89 51.14 2.64
C SER A 782 -17.64 52.42 2.26
N GLY A 783 -18.18 52.45 1.04
CA GLY A 783 -19.03 53.52 0.56
C GLY A 783 -20.08 52.99 -0.40
N TYR A 784 -21.27 52.79 0.15
CA TYR A 784 -22.58 52.51 -0.44
C TYR A 784 -23.01 51.04 -0.68
N PRO A 785 -24.21 50.66 -0.17
CA PRO A 785 -24.83 49.38 -0.47
C PRO A 785 -25.45 49.44 -1.87
N VAL A 786 -25.23 48.40 -2.66
CA VAL A 786 -26.09 48.07 -3.79
C VAL A 786 -26.72 46.72 -3.43
N ASP A 787 -28.03 46.75 -3.20
CA ASP A 787 -28.84 45.55 -3.08
C ASP A 787 -28.74 44.72 -4.36
N LEU A 788 -28.40 43.44 -4.22
CA LEU A 788 -28.96 42.30 -4.97
C LEU A 788 -28.57 40.97 -4.29
#